data_AF-A0A3B9KQ03-F1
#
_entry.id   AF-A0A3B9KQ03-F1
#
_cell.length_a   1.000
_cell.length_b   1.000
_cell.length_c   1.000
_cell.angle_alpha   90.00
_cell.angle_beta   90.00
_cell.angle_gamma   90.00
#
_symmetry.space_group_name_H-M   'P 1'
#
loop_
_entity.id
_entity.type
_entity.pdbx_description
1 polymer ?
#
loop_
_entity_poly.entity_id
_entity_poly.type
_entity_poly.pdbx_seq_one_letter_code
_entity_poly.pdbx_strand_id
1 'polypeptide(L)'
;MHYPFEKILRILRRRQAADRLKNRVLRLLDLNSRYLVILVIIESIWYLPSTFRWILLTPFLANGILLIWIRDYWVDRNIHKKPQENARLMETLGYQFPDVRDRLINAWQLSRQSDPLSQMAVQRLSETLPAERLLQHLTQNKSQSPDSTLWIKTILSLFIFLSLSFFLKDALIRVVTPGRTYSVPFPWTWRIEPGNVTLQEGDSLEIRITHTLPRHFPKQLVIQNPEKTESLVPETTNDTLSTLFIPDLHSSFTYTLIVHRPHPFMPWKQKSSQTYTVNVMKRPVLEWLEFQVMPPAYTGLEQEIYTGGTDRIHILQGSILNMTGRLSCPPGEVTARLGEHYIQLDTRNHHFQGALKPGQSGTLIITAKDTNGTAMENDVRYHISLFEDEKPVLKVLAPEDDLLLNENMNIPWEVFIGDDFGIASFSLETRAIKSFQVEPDTVWTDHPLSFDSGQKVQITNGVWHIQERLSPGDALEFRFKVTDNNNLTGPAIIRSRVFTARFPSLTELFSRTGRQHADTHENLQSLQDLSESLREKAESLRKDILKKGKADWSEQEAMKNLAEQQDMIKESLKSIKEALEKQLAEMSEQSLFSDEVLDNMAYMQELVKDLEKSEIFRELQKMQERLKNNPDAEAMERMSRDLQKEAETFSKAL
;
A
#
# COMPACT_ATOMS: atom_id res chain seq x y z
N MET A 1 96.48 60.22 -67.90
CA MET A 1 95.04 59.90 -67.74
C MET A 1 94.90 58.79 -66.70
N HIS A 2 94.02 58.93 -65.70
CA HIS A 2 93.75 57.85 -64.74
C HIS A 2 92.88 56.77 -65.40
N TYR A 3 93.31 55.51 -65.34
CA TYR A 3 92.55 54.39 -65.88
C TYR A 3 91.24 54.19 -65.08
N PRO A 4 90.07 54.03 -65.71
CA PRO A 4 88.77 54.09 -65.02
C PRO A 4 88.38 52.78 -64.33
N PHE A 5 89.28 52.22 -63.50
CA PHE A 5 89.05 50.95 -62.78
C PHE A 5 87.80 50.98 -61.89
N GLU A 6 87.51 52.10 -61.21
CA GLU A 6 86.30 52.22 -60.40
C GLU A 6 85.03 52.11 -61.25
N LYS A 7 84.99 52.76 -62.42
CA LYS A 7 83.80 52.75 -63.29
C LYS A 7 83.52 51.33 -63.78
N ILE A 8 84.57 50.58 -64.13
CA ILE A 8 84.51 49.18 -64.56
C ILE A 8 84.00 48.29 -63.41
N LEU A 9 84.57 48.44 -62.21
CA LEU A 9 84.12 47.70 -61.01
C LEU A 9 82.67 48.03 -60.62
N ARG A 10 82.20 49.28 -60.80
CA ARG A 10 80.80 49.65 -60.50
C ARG A 10 79.85 48.89 -61.43
N ILE A 11 80.22 48.74 -62.70
CA ILE A 11 79.42 48.00 -63.69
C ILE A 11 79.43 46.50 -63.36
N LEU A 12 80.59 45.91 -63.09
CA LEU A 12 80.72 44.49 -62.74
C LEU A 12 79.99 44.14 -61.43
N ARG A 13 80.14 44.94 -60.38
CA ARG A 13 79.41 44.74 -59.11
C ARG A 13 77.91 44.90 -59.28
N ARG A 14 77.46 45.90 -60.05
CA ARG A 14 76.03 46.08 -60.32
C ARG A 14 75.44 44.86 -61.04
N ARG A 15 76.16 44.27 -61.99
CA ARG A 15 75.75 43.03 -62.67
C ARG A 15 75.71 41.86 -61.72
N GLN A 16 76.80 41.60 -60.99
CA GLN A 16 76.87 40.49 -60.05
C GLN A 16 75.81 40.59 -58.94
N ALA A 17 75.59 41.78 -58.38
CA ALA A 17 74.54 42.02 -57.41
C ALA A 17 73.15 41.79 -58.01
N ALA A 18 72.91 42.23 -59.26
CA ALA A 18 71.64 42.00 -59.95
C ALA A 18 71.38 40.52 -60.23
N ASP A 19 72.40 39.77 -60.67
CA ASP A 19 72.28 38.35 -60.94
C ASP A 19 72.08 37.54 -59.64
N ARG A 20 72.79 37.89 -58.56
CA ARG A 20 72.57 37.32 -57.22
C ARG A 20 71.15 37.57 -56.74
N LEU A 21 70.66 38.81 -56.84
CA LEU A 21 69.29 39.16 -56.44
C LEU A 21 68.26 38.41 -57.29
N LYS A 22 68.42 38.39 -58.62
CA LYS A 22 67.53 37.68 -59.54
C LYS A 22 67.45 36.19 -59.21
N ASN A 23 68.58 35.53 -58.99
CA ASN A 23 68.62 34.10 -58.64
C ASN A 23 67.96 33.83 -57.27
N ARG A 24 68.17 34.71 -56.27
CA ARG A 24 67.49 34.60 -54.97
C ARG A 24 65.98 34.77 -55.10
N VAL A 25 65.52 35.77 -55.86
CA VAL A 25 64.09 36.02 -56.12
C VAL A 25 63.46 34.85 -56.88
N LEU A 26 64.12 34.31 -57.92
CA LEU A 26 63.62 33.16 -58.68
C LEU A 26 63.49 31.91 -57.80
N ARG A 27 64.49 31.60 -56.95
CA ARG A 27 64.38 30.49 -55.98
C ARG A 27 63.24 30.68 -54.99
N LEU A 28 63.05 31.91 -54.51
CA LEU A 28 61.96 32.22 -53.59
C LEU A 28 60.59 32.03 -54.26
N LEU A 29 60.43 32.50 -55.50
CA LEU A 29 59.21 32.31 -56.28
C LEU A 29 58.91 30.82 -56.53
N ASP A 30 59.92 30.03 -56.92
CA ASP A 30 59.77 28.59 -57.13
C ASP A 30 59.40 27.84 -55.83
N LEU A 31 59.98 28.23 -54.69
CA LEU A 31 59.64 27.62 -53.40
C LEU A 31 58.20 27.98 -52.98
N ASN A 32 57.81 29.24 -53.11
CA ASN A 32 56.47 29.70 -52.75
C ASN A 32 55.40 29.08 -53.67
N SER A 33 55.63 28.99 -54.99
CA SER A 33 54.67 28.38 -55.91
C SER A 33 54.44 26.90 -55.60
N ARG A 34 55.50 26.13 -55.33
CA ARG A 34 55.39 24.72 -54.92
C ARG A 34 54.66 24.57 -53.59
N TYR A 35 54.97 25.44 -52.63
CA TYR A 35 54.30 25.43 -51.34
C TYR A 35 52.80 25.73 -51.48
N LEU A 36 52.43 26.72 -52.28
CA LEU A 36 51.03 27.04 -52.57
C LEU A 36 50.30 25.89 -53.26
N VAL A 37 50.95 25.20 -54.22
CA VAL A 37 50.39 24.00 -54.85
C VAL A 37 50.04 22.95 -53.80
N ILE A 38 50.98 22.62 -52.91
CA ILE A 38 50.75 21.65 -51.83
C ILE A 38 49.60 22.10 -50.93
N LEU A 39 49.57 23.37 -50.56
CA LEU A 39 48.56 23.93 -49.68
C LEU A 39 47.16 23.89 -50.32
N VAL A 40 47.03 24.21 -51.62
CA VAL A 40 45.76 24.11 -52.38
C VAL A 40 45.30 22.65 -52.47
N ILE A 41 46.19 21.68 -52.70
CA ILE A 41 45.84 20.25 -52.71
C ILE A 41 45.31 19.82 -51.34
N ILE A 42 46.01 20.19 -50.26
CA ILE A 42 45.59 19.87 -48.89
C ILE A 42 44.22 20.50 -48.59
N GLU A 43 44.02 21.78 -48.90
CA GLU A 43 42.74 22.47 -48.66
C GLU A 43 41.58 21.90 -49.49
N SER A 44 41.87 21.37 -50.69
CA SER A 44 40.86 20.72 -51.53
C SER A 44 40.32 19.44 -50.91
N ILE A 45 41.15 18.69 -50.19
CA ILE A 45 40.81 17.39 -49.60
C ILE A 45 40.20 17.58 -48.21
N TRP A 46 40.84 18.37 -47.35
CA TRP A 46 40.56 18.37 -45.92
C TRP A 46 39.76 19.55 -45.39
N TYR A 47 39.51 20.59 -46.20
CA TYR A 47 38.75 21.78 -45.76
C TYR A 47 39.27 22.30 -44.41
N LEU A 48 40.51 22.78 -44.38
CA LEU A 48 41.23 23.01 -43.13
C LEU A 48 40.48 24.00 -42.23
N PRO A 49 40.48 23.80 -40.91
CA PRO A 49 39.98 24.80 -39.98
C PRO A 49 40.72 26.14 -40.14
N SER A 50 40.04 27.24 -39.83
CA SER A 50 40.59 28.61 -39.96
C SER A 50 41.95 28.77 -39.29
N THR A 51 42.14 28.17 -38.10
CA THR A 51 43.39 28.19 -37.34
C THR A 51 44.56 27.55 -38.10
N PHE A 52 44.34 26.38 -38.69
CA PHE A 52 45.37 25.67 -39.46
C PHE A 52 45.75 26.43 -40.73
N ARG A 53 44.80 27.09 -41.40
CA ARG A 53 45.11 27.92 -42.57
C ARG A 53 46.04 29.09 -42.20
N TRP A 54 45.79 29.76 -41.08
CA TRP A 54 46.68 30.82 -40.58
C TRP A 54 48.08 30.28 -40.28
N ILE A 55 48.19 29.14 -39.59
CA ILE A 55 49.47 28.51 -39.27
C ILE A 55 50.24 28.18 -40.57
N LEU A 56 49.58 27.57 -41.55
CA LEU A 56 50.20 27.22 -42.83
C LEU A 56 50.55 28.44 -43.70
N LEU A 57 49.95 29.60 -43.47
CA LEU A 57 50.34 30.84 -44.14
C LEU A 57 51.50 31.57 -43.45
N THR A 58 51.87 31.20 -42.22
CA THR A 58 52.99 31.85 -41.50
C THR A 58 54.33 31.84 -42.23
N PRO A 59 54.73 30.80 -43.01
CA PRO A 59 55.99 30.84 -43.75
C PRO A 59 56.05 31.98 -44.76
N PHE A 60 54.91 32.49 -45.23
CA PHE A 60 54.90 33.66 -46.12
C PHE A 60 55.34 34.95 -45.43
N LEU A 61 55.26 35.04 -44.09
CA LEU A 61 55.85 36.16 -43.35
C LEU A 61 57.38 36.18 -43.48
N ALA A 62 58.00 35.00 -43.63
CA ALA A 62 59.44 34.90 -43.89
C ALA A 62 59.86 35.45 -45.26
N ASN A 63 58.90 35.70 -46.19
CA ASN A 63 59.21 36.47 -47.41
C ASN A 63 59.69 37.89 -47.11
N GLY A 64 59.54 38.39 -45.87
CA GLY A 64 60.21 39.61 -45.39
C GLY A 64 61.74 39.58 -45.55
N ILE A 65 62.36 38.40 -45.68
CA ILE A 65 63.79 38.23 -46.02
C ILE A 65 64.14 38.91 -47.36
N LEU A 66 63.16 39.16 -48.25
CA LEU A 66 63.34 39.95 -49.46
C LEU A 66 63.89 41.35 -49.17
N LEU A 67 63.49 41.99 -48.06
CA LEU A 67 64.02 43.29 -47.62
C LEU A 67 65.51 43.21 -47.29
N ILE A 68 65.95 42.11 -46.67
CA ILE A 68 67.37 41.83 -46.37
C ILE A 68 68.14 41.64 -47.68
N TRP A 69 67.58 40.94 -48.67
CA TRP A 69 68.23 40.77 -49.97
C TRP A 69 68.32 42.08 -50.77
N ILE A 70 67.32 42.96 -50.66
CA ILE A 70 67.38 44.31 -51.25
C ILE A 70 68.47 45.14 -50.58
N ARG A 71 68.61 45.07 -49.25
CA ARG A 71 69.74 45.67 -48.52
C ARG A 71 71.08 45.10 -49.01
N ASP A 72 71.20 43.77 -49.10
CA ASP A 72 72.40 43.09 -49.58
C ASP A 72 72.75 43.51 -51.02
N TYR A 73 71.76 43.71 -51.89
CA TYR A 73 71.96 44.21 -53.25
C TYR A 73 72.63 45.59 -53.25
N TRP A 74 72.17 46.52 -52.40
CA TRP A 74 72.79 47.84 -52.26
C TRP A 74 74.20 47.77 -51.65
N VAL A 75 74.42 46.85 -50.71
CA VAL A 75 75.74 46.60 -50.12
C VAL A 75 76.73 46.02 -51.14
N ASP A 76 76.32 45.00 -51.89
CA ASP A 76 77.13 44.33 -52.90
C ASP A 76 77.41 45.23 -54.10
N ARG A 77 76.56 46.22 -54.40
CA ARG A 77 76.81 47.25 -55.42
C ARG A 77 77.96 48.19 -55.02
N ASN A 78 78.17 48.43 -53.73
CA ASN A 78 79.15 49.41 -53.26
C ASN A 78 80.57 48.81 -53.25
N ILE A 79 81.49 49.36 -54.07
CA ILE A 79 82.87 48.87 -54.25
C ILE A 79 83.67 48.83 -52.95
N HIS A 80 83.42 49.77 -52.04
CA HIS A 80 84.24 49.99 -50.85
C HIS A 80 83.99 48.97 -49.73
N LYS A 81 82.84 48.29 -49.73
CA LYS A 81 82.45 47.40 -48.63
C LYS A 81 83.10 46.02 -48.65
N LYS A 82 83.63 45.56 -49.80
CA LYS A 82 84.21 44.20 -49.95
C LYS A 82 85.44 44.17 -50.86
N PRO A 83 86.60 44.70 -50.44
CA PRO A 83 87.76 44.89 -51.34
C PRO A 83 88.29 43.58 -51.96
N GLN A 84 88.20 42.45 -51.26
CA GLN A 84 88.66 41.14 -51.77
C GLN A 84 87.81 40.61 -52.95
N GLU A 85 86.50 40.88 -52.96
CA GLU A 85 85.64 40.48 -54.10
C GLU A 85 85.96 41.30 -55.37
N ASN A 86 86.51 42.52 -55.23
CA ASN A 86 86.95 43.31 -56.40
C ASN A 86 88.15 42.69 -57.11
N ALA A 87 89.11 42.17 -56.35
CA ALA A 87 90.30 41.53 -56.90
C ALA A 87 89.89 40.33 -57.79
N ARG A 88 89.00 39.47 -57.28
CA ARG A 88 88.46 38.32 -58.02
C ARG A 88 87.70 38.72 -59.29
N LEU A 89 86.93 39.81 -59.25
CA LEU A 89 86.22 40.33 -60.43
C LEU A 89 87.19 40.84 -61.50
N MET A 90 88.28 41.50 -61.10
CA MET A 90 89.31 41.96 -62.04
C MET A 90 90.13 40.81 -62.62
N GLU A 91 90.45 39.80 -61.82
CA GLU A 91 91.10 38.56 -62.28
C GLU A 91 90.22 37.82 -63.29
N THR A 92 88.93 37.62 -62.98
CA THR A 92 87.98 36.96 -63.89
C THR A 92 87.79 37.74 -65.19
N LEU A 93 87.74 39.08 -65.11
CA LEU A 93 87.67 39.93 -66.31
C LEU A 93 88.96 39.85 -67.12
N GLY A 94 90.12 39.76 -66.45
CA GLY A 94 91.44 39.63 -67.08
C GLY A 94 91.55 38.37 -67.95
N TYR A 95 91.04 37.24 -67.47
CA TYR A 95 91.03 35.98 -68.25
C TYR A 95 90.21 36.04 -69.55
N GLN A 96 89.27 36.98 -69.68
CA GLN A 96 88.51 37.18 -70.92
C GLN A 96 89.31 37.91 -72.01
N PHE A 97 90.45 38.50 -71.65
CA PHE A 97 91.37 39.18 -72.57
C PHE A 97 92.73 38.45 -72.57
N PRO A 98 93.02 37.63 -73.59
CA PRO A 98 94.27 36.87 -73.68
C PRO A 98 95.53 37.74 -73.57
N ASP A 99 95.45 38.99 -74.03
CA ASP A 99 96.57 39.94 -74.10
C ASP A 99 97.00 40.49 -72.72
N VAL A 100 96.11 40.43 -71.71
CA VAL A 100 96.30 41.13 -70.43
C VAL A 100 96.22 40.20 -69.23
N ARG A 101 95.28 39.23 -69.17
CA ARG A 101 95.16 38.24 -68.07
C ARG A 101 95.48 38.81 -66.68
N ASP A 102 96.53 38.31 -66.02
CA ASP A 102 96.95 38.69 -64.66
C ASP A 102 97.47 40.13 -64.57
N ARG A 103 97.83 40.76 -65.70
CA ARG A 103 98.26 42.17 -65.72
C ARG A 103 97.12 43.11 -65.34
N LEU A 104 95.85 42.73 -65.54
CA LEU A 104 94.69 43.56 -65.19
C LEU A 104 94.49 43.67 -63.67
N ILE A 105 94.64 42.54 -62.95
CA ILE A 105 94.58 42.54 -61.48
C ILE A 105 95.81 43.24 -60.89
N ASN A 106 97.01 42.99 -61.43
CA ASN A 106 98.24 43.65 -60.99
C ASN A 106 98.17 45.17 -61.17
N ALA A 107 97.69 45.64 -62.33
CA ALA A 107 97.52 47.08 -62.57
C ALA A 107 96.44 47.70 -61.66
N TRP A 108 95.37 46.97 -61.33
CA TRP A 108 94.41 47.43 -60.33
C TRP A 108 95.01 47.52 -58.92
N GLN A 109 95.81 46.54 -58.49
CA GLN A 109 96.51 46.57 -57.20
C GLN A 109 97.51 47.73 -57.12
N LEU A 110 98.29 47.93 -58.18
CA LEU A 110 99.27 49.03 -58.30
C LEU A 110 98.60 50.40 -58.39
N SER A 111 97.40 50.51 -58.99
CA SER A 111 96.66 51.78 -59.06
C SER A 111 96.25 52.37 -57.70
N ARG A 112 96.37 51.59 -56.61
CA ARG A 112 96.13 52.04 -55.23
C ARG A 112 97.38 52.52 -54.51
N GLN A 113 98.56 52.35 -55.11
CA GLN A 113 99.83 52.82 -54.59
C GLN A 113 100.21 54.12 -55.31
N SER A 114 100.73 55.10 -54.56
CA SER A 114 101.05 56.44 -55.09
C SER A 114 102.43 56.55 -55.75
N ASP A 115 103.13 55.43 -55.95
CA ASP A 115 104.51 55.40 -56.43
C ASP A 115 104.60 55.66 -57.96
N PRO A 116 105.49 56.53 -58.46
CA PRO A 116 105.66 56.81 -59.89
C PRO A 116 105.84 55.56 -60.78
N LEU A 117 106.52 54.51 -60.30
CA LEU A 117 106.66 53.25 -61.04
C LEU A 117 105.30 52.54 -61.25
N SER A 118 104.43 52.60 -60.24
CA SER A 118 103.08 52.04 -60.30
C SER A 118 102.21 52.77 -61.33
N GLN A 119 102.36 54.10 -61.45
CA GLN A 119 101.64 54.89 -62.45
C GLN A 119 102.09 54.57 -63.89
N MET A 120 103.39 54.36 -64.12
CA MET A 120 103.91 53.94 -65.43
C MET A 120 103.41 52.54 -65.83
N ALA A 121 103.32 51.60 -64.88
CA ALA A 121 102.79 50.26 -65.13
C ALA A 121 101.30 50.32 -65.54
N VAL A 122 100.50 51.18 -64.90
CA VAL A 122 99.09 51.43 -65.29
C VAL A 122 99.00 52.11 -66.66
N GLN A 123 99.92 53.02 -66.99
CA GLN A 123 99.96 53.69 -68.29
C GLN A 123 100.27 52.72 -69.44
N ARG A 124 101.25 51.82 -69.28
CA ARG A 124 101.50 50.75 -70.27
C ARG A 124 100.32 49.79 -70.45
N LEU A 125 99.56 49.53 -69.38
CA LEU A 125 98.33 48.77 -69.48
C LEU A 125 97.28 49.51 -70.32
N SER A 126 97.19 50.83 -70.17
CA SER A 126 96.23 51.64 -70.93
C SER A 126 96.52 51.70 -72.43
N GLU A 127 97.80 51.60 -72.81
CA GLU A 127 98.25 51.51 -74.20
C GLU A 127 97.96 50.13 -74.82
N THR A 128 98.17 49.06 -74.05
CA THR A 128 97.91 47.69 -74.50
C THR A 128 96.42 47.33 -74.51
N LEU A 129 95.63 47.91 -73.59
CA LEU A 129 94.19 47.70 -73.50
C LEU A 129 93.46 49.02 -73.20
N PRO A 130 93.01 49.75 -74.24
CA PRO A 130 92.27 50.99 -74.04
C PRO A 130 90.98 50.73 -73.28
N ALA A 131 90.67 51.62 -72.33
CA ALA A 131 89.51 51.47 -71.44
C ALA A 131 88.17 51.41 -72.21
N GLU A 132 88.10 51.99 -73.41
CA GLU A 132 86.97 51.93 -74.32
C GLU A 132 86.68 50.51 -74.78
N ARG A 133 87.72 49.71 -75.06
CA ARG A 133 87.58 48.30 -75.46
C ARG A 133 87.01 47.44 -74.33
N LEU A 134 87.42 47.71 -73.08
CA LEU A 134 86.83 47.07 -71.89
C LEU A 134 85.36 47.46 -71.70
N LEU A 135 85.03 48.75 -71.81
CA LEU A 135 83.65 49.22 -71.66
C LEU A 135 82.75 48.74 -72.81
N GLN A 136 83.28 48.63 -74.03
CA GLN A 136 82.58 48.08 -75.19
C GLN A 136 82.35 46.58 -75.02
N HIS A 137 83.34 45.81 -74.56
CA HIS A 137 83.16 44.39 -74.24
C HIS A 137 82.13 44.19 -73.14
N LEU A 138 82.14 45.02 -72.09
CA LEU A 138 81.11 44.95 -71.06
C LEU A 138 79.73 45.27 -71.64
N THR A 139 79.58 46.28 -72.50
CA THR A 139 78.27 46.65 -73.08
C THR A 139 77.75 45.61 -74.09
N GLN A 140 78.61 45.02 -74.91
CA GLN A 140 78.24 44.00 -75.90
C GLN A 140 78.02 42.63 -75.27
N ASN A 141 78.83 42.24 -74.28
CA ASN A 141 78.71 40.96 -73.62
C ASN A 141 77.69 41.06 -72.48
N LYS A 142 76.47 40.57 -72.74
CA LYS A 142 75.44 40.43 -71.70
C LYS A 142 75.96 39.50 -70.61
N SER A 143 75.73 39.88 -69.35
CA SER A 143 76.05 39.02 -68.20
C SER A 143 75.53 37.61 -68.45
N GLN A 144 76.32 36.58 -68.10
CA GLN A 144 75.85 35.20 -68.13
C GLN A 144 74.49 35.15 -67.43
N SER A 145 73.48 34.70 -68.18
CA SER A 145 72.09 34.70 -67.72
C SER A 145 71.95 33.99 -66.38
N PRO A 146 70.88 34.28 -65.60
CA PRO A 146 70.53 33.42 -64.48
C PRO A 146 70.58 31.95 -64.91
N ASP A 147 70.97 31.07 -63.99
CA ASP A 147 71.02 29.62 -64.18
C ASP A 147 69.75 29.19 -64.95
N SER A 148 69.90 28.82 -66.22
CA SER A 148 68.77 28.63 -67.14
C SER A 148 67.81 27.56 -66.62
N THR A 149 68.36 26.60 -65.87
CA THR A 149 67.63 25.54 -65.19
C THR A 149 66.70 26.06 -64.10
N LEU A 150 67.12 27.09 -63.34
CA LEU A 150 66.32 27.70 -62.28
C LEU A 150 65.13 28.46 -62.86
N TRP A 151 65.35 29.16 -63.97
CA TRP A 151 64.29 29.91 -64.65
C TRP A 151 63.20 28.97 -65.20
N ILE A 152 63.60 27.86 -65.84
CA ILE A 152 62.67 26.83 -66.32
C ILE A 152 61.87 26.21 -65.15
N LYS A 153 62.54 25.85 -64.05
CA LYS A 153 61.87 25.31 -62.84
C LYS A 153 60.82 26.27 -62.28
N THR A 154 61.14 27.56 -62.23
CA THR A 154 60.24 28.60 -61.71
C THR A 154 59.01 28.78 -62.61
N ILE A 155 59.19 28.78 -63.94
CA ILE A 155 58.07 28.86 -64.89
C ILE A 155 57.18 27.64 -64.77
N LEU A 156 57.77 26.45 -64.69
CA LEU A 156 57.02 25.21 -64.58
C LEU A 156 56.21 25.14 -63.28
N SER A 157 56.81 25.49 -62.13
CA SER A 157 56.09 25.49 -60.85
C SER A 157 54.99 26.55 -60.81
N LEU A 158 55.20 27.73 -61.41
CA LEU A 158 54.18 28.75 -61.53
C LEU A 158 53.04 28.32 -62.47
N PHE A 159 53.35 27.65 -63.58
CA PHE A 159 52.35 27.10 -64.50
C PHE A 159 51.49 26.03 -63.82
N ILE A 160 52.11 25.11 -63.07
CA ILE A 160 51.38 24.10 -62.29
C ILE A 160 50.48 24.77 -61.25
N PHE A 161 50.99 25.79 -60.54
CA PHE A 161 50.19 26.55 -59.58
C PHE A 161 48.99 27.24 -60.23
N LEU A 162 49.17 27.93 -61.36
CA LEU A 162 48.09 28.62 -62.07
C LEU A 162 47.05 27.64 -62.62
N SER A 163 47.50 26.53 -63.22
CA SER A 163 46.62 25.47 -63.72
C SER A 163 45.78 24.87 -62.60
N LEU A 164 46.42 24.46 -61.50
CA LEU A 164 45.72 23.88 -60.35
C LEU A 164 44.75 24.87 -59.70
N SER A 165 45.13 26.15 -59.64
CA SER A 165 44.29 27.24 -59.14
C SER A 165 43.02 27.44 -59.98
N PHE A 166 43.10 27.19 -61.29
CA PHE A 166 41.94 27.26 -62.17
C PHE A 166 40.96 26.11 -61.92
N PHE A 167 41.46 24.87 -61.80
CA PHE A 167 40.62 23.69 -61.54
C PHE A 167 40.09 23.62 -60.10
N LEU A 168 40.88 24.08 -59.11
CA LEU A 168 40.54 24.04 -57.69
C LEU A 168 40.27 25.44 -57.13
N LYS A 169 39.50 26.24 -57.89
CA LYS A 169 39.19 27.64 -57.55
C LYS A 169 38.62 27.79 -56.13
N ASP A 170 37.73 26.90 -55.72
CA ASP A 170 37.11 26.95 -54.38
C ASP A 170 38.14 26.72 -53.28
N ALA A 171 39.08 25.78 -53.47
CA ALA A 171 40.16 25.54 -52.51
C ALA A 171 41.07 26.78 -52.41
N LEU A 172 41.44 27.39 -53.54
CA LEU A 172 42.23 28.62 -53.55
C LEU A 172 41.54 29.76 -52.81
N ILE A 173 40.24 29.97 -53.04
CA ILE A 173 39.47 30.99 -52.32
C ILE A 173 39.57 30.75 -50.82
N ARG A 174 39.37 29.51 -50.34
CA ARG A 174 39.46 29.16 -48.91
C ARG A 174 40.84 29.42 -48.33
N VAL A 175 41.91 29.14 -49.08
CA VAL A 175 43.29 29.45 -48.69
C VAL A 175 43.50 30.95 -48.51
N VAL A 176 43.06 31.76 -49.46
CA VAL A 176 43.27 33.22 -49.46
C VAL A 176 42.37 33.93 -48.46
N THR A 177 41.27 33.30 -48.04
CA THR A 177 40.38 33.81 -46.98
C THR A 177 40.44 32.93 -45.71
N PRO A 178 41.57 32.91 -44.99
CA PRO A 178 41.75 32.04 -43.83
C PRO A 178 40.79 32.36 -42.68
N GLY A 179 40.30 33.60 -42.59
CA GLY A 179 39.38 34.06 -41.54
C GLY A 179 37.91 33.61 -41.71
N ARG A 180 37.54 32.93 -42.81
CA ARG A 180 36.18 32.43 -43.05
C ARG A 180 36.08 30.94 -42.77
N THR A 181 35.01 30.53 -42.08
CA THR A 181 34.64 29.12 -41.92
C THR A 181 33.81 28.67 -43.13
N TYR A 182 34.12 27.50 -43.65
CA TYR A 182 33.43 26.91 -44.80
C TYR A 182 32.76 25.62 -44.37
N SER A 183 31.47 25.48 -44.66
CA SER A 183 30.75 24.23 -44.43
C SER A 183 31.19 23.20 -45.46
N VAL A 184 31.60 22.03 -44.98
CA VAL A 184 31.92 20.89 -45.83
C VAL A 184 30.65 20.41 -46.56
N PRO A 185 30.62 20.38 -47.90
CA PRO A 185 29.46 19.92 -48.65
C PRO A 185 29.20 18.44 -48.35
N PHE A 186 27.93 18.11 -48.12
CA PHE A 186 27.47 16.74 -47.89
C PHE A 186 26.36 16.43 -48.90
N PRO A 187 26.67 15.79 -50.04
CA PRO A 187 25.74 15.62 -51.16
C PRO A 187 24.67 14.54 -50.92
N TRP A 188 24.73 13.83 -49.79
CA TRP A 188 23.81 12.75 -49.46
C TRP A 188 22.72 13.23 -48.50
N THR A 189 21.55 12.60 -48.61
CA THR A 189 20.39 12.90 -47.78
C THR A 189 19.89 11.61 -47.13
N TRP A 190 19.29 11.75 -45.95
CA TRP A 190 18.61 10.66 -45.27
C TRP A 190 17.29 11.15 -44.64
N ARG A 191 16.36 10.24 -44.46
CA ARG A 191 15.12 10.38 -43.69
C ARG A 191 14.98 9.16 -42.79
N ILE A 192 14.59 9.41 -41.54
CA ILE A 192 14.45 8.37 -40.52
C ILE A 192 13.00 8.38 -40.03
N GLU A 193 12.37 7.21 -40.03
CA GLU A 193 10.98 6.98 -39.62
C GLU A 193 10.92 5.73 -38.74
N PRO A 194 10.17 5.73 -37.62
CA PRO A 194 9.46 6.86 -37.02
C PRO A 194 10.44 7.81 -36.30
N GLY A 195 10.15 9.11 -36.24
CA GLY A 195 10.99 10.08 -35.50
C GLY A 195 10.85 9.93 -33.98
N ASN A 196 10.21 10.92 -33.33
CA ASN A 196 9.84 10.79 -31.91
C ASN A 196 8.55 9.98 -31.80
N VAL A 197 8.56 8.92 -30.98
CA VAL A 197 7.42 8.02 -30.84
C VAL A 197 7.26 7.60 -29.38
N THR A 198 6.00 7.34 -28.99
CA THR A 198 5.67 6.77 -27.68
C THR A 198 5.08 5.39 -27.92
N LEU A 199 5.66 4.35 -27.32
CA LEU A 199 5.28 2.94 -27.46
C LEU A 199 5.06 2.32 -26.07
N GLN A 200 4.40 1.16 -26.01
CA GLN A 200 4.23 0.43 -24.76
C GLN A 200 5.43 -0.47 -24.47
N GLU A 201 5.68 -0.74 -23.20
CA GLU A 201 6.66 -1.75 -22.80
C GLU A 201 6.30 -3.12 -23.42
N GLY A 202 7.29 -3.80 -24.00
CA GLY A 202 7.13 -5.06 -24.73
C GLY A 202 6.77 -4.90 -26.22
N ASP A 203 6.42 -3.69 -26.69
CA ASP A 203 6.24 -3.45 -28.13
C ASP A 203 7.57 -3.62 -28.90
N SER A 204 7.47 -3.77 -30.22
CA SER A 204 8.62 -3.80 -31.11
C SER A 204 8.70 -2.52 -31.94
N LEU A 205 9.93 -2.04 -32.17
CA LEU A 205 10.20 -0.86 -32.97
C LEU A 205 11.02 -1.22 -34.21
N GLU A 206 10.47 -0.87 -35.38
CA GLU A 206 11.19 -0.91 -36.65
C GLU A 206 11.62 0.52 -37.05
N ILE A 207 12.92 0.76 -37.11
CA ILE A 207 13.49 2.03 -37.55
C ILE A 207 13.87 1.91 -39.03
N ARG A 208 13.23 2.70 -39.89
CA ARG A 208 13.46 2.76 -41.33
C ARG A 208 14.28 4.00 -41.68
N ILE A 209 15.39 3.78 -42.35
CA ILE A 209 16.34 4.82 -42.77
C ILE A 209 16.38 4.83 -44.30
N THR A 210 15.67 5.78 -44.90
CA THR A 210 15.74 6.03 -46.34
C THR A 210 16.90 6.97 -46.64
N HIS A 211 17.86 6.57 -47.47
CA HIS A 211 19.06 7.36 -47.72
C HIS A 211 19.58 7.27 -49.16
N THR A 212 20.37 8.26 -49.57
CA THR A 212 21.14 8.22 -50.84
C THR A 212 22.62 7.85 -50.62
N LEU A 213 22.96 7.37 -49.42
CA LEU A 213 24.32 6.98 -49.03
C LEU A 213 24.78 5.72 -49.78
N PRO A 214 26.04 5.67 -50.29
CA PRO A 214 26.60 4.45 -50.87
C PRO A 214 26.69 3.31 -49.86
N ARG A 215 26.51 2.07 -50.32
CA ARG A 215 26.45 0.86 -49.47
C ARG A 215 27.71 0.63 -48.60
N HIS A 216 28.87 1.08 -49.05
CA HIS A 216 30.14 0.92 -48.34
C HIS A 216 30.36 1.94 -47.21
N PHE A 217 29.45 2.88 -47.00
CA PHE A 217 29.60 3.88 -45.93
C PHE A 217 29.31 3.22 -44.57
N PRO A 218 30.23 3.32 -43.61
CA PRO A 218 30.00 2.80 -42.26
C PRO A 218 28.92 3.64 -41.56
N LYS A 219 27.73 3.05 -41.43
CA LYS A 219 26.57 3.62 -40.75
C LYS A 219 26.30 2.86 -39.44
N GLN A 220 26.06 3.60 -38.38
CA GLN A 220 25.77 3.06 -37.05
C GLN A 220 24.64 3.86 -36.44
N LEU A 221 23.67 3.18 -35.84
CA LEU A 221 22.67 3.79 -34.99
C LEU A 221 23.18 3.73 -33.55
N VAL A 222 23.44 4.88 -32.96
CA VAL A 222 23.83 4.98 -31.56
C VAL A 222 22.57 5.14 -30.74
N ILE A 223 22.32 4.17 -29.86
CA ILE A 223 21.20 4.15 -28.93
C ILE A 223 21.73 4.49 -27.54
N GLN A 224 21.14 5.51 -26.91
CA GLN A 224 21.49 5.99 -25.59
C GLN A 224 20.33 5.77 -24.65
N ASN A 225 20.52 4.85 -23.71
CA ASN A 225 19.64 4.60 -22.57
C ASN A 225 20.30 5.22 -21.31
N PRO A 226 19.54 5.47 -20.24
CA PRO A 226 20.11 5.98 -18.98
C PRO A 226 21.24 5.13 -18.40
N GLU A 227 21.22 3.82 -18.67
CA GLU A 227 22.18 2.85 -18.12
C GLU A 227 23.36 2.54 -19.06
N LYS A 228 23.16 2.63 -20.38
CA LYS A 228 24.12 2.15 -21.38
C LYS A 228 23.97 2.85 -22.72
N THR A 229 25.10 3.05 -23.40
CA THR A 229 25.14 3.45 -24.81
C THR A 229 25.53 2.26 -25.67
N GLU A 230 24.72 1.96 -26.67
CA GLU A 230 24.95 0.88 -27.64
C GLU A 230 25.06 1.44 -29.05
N SER A 231 25.79 0.74 -29.92
CA SER A 231 25.96 1.10 -31.32
C SER A 231 25.60 -0.10 -32.18
N LEU A 232 24.47 -0.01 -32.89
CA LEU A 232 23.94 -1.06 -33.74
C LEU A 232 24.15 -0.70 -35.21
N VAL A 233 24.44 -1.69 -36.04
CA VAL A 233 24.56 -1.48 -37.49
C VAL A 233 23.21 -1.80 -38.13
N PRO A 234 22.55 -0.84 -38.80
CA PRO A 234 21.28 -1.11 -39.46
C PRO A 234 21.49 -2.03 -40.67
N GLU A 235 20.59 -3.01 -40.82
CA GLU A 235 20.61 -3.95 -41.92
C GLU A 235 20.22 -3.23 -43.21
N THR A 236 20.97 -3.43 -44.29
CA THR A 236 20.70 -2.75 -45.57
C THR A 236 19.82 -3.64 -46.42
N THR A 237 18.52 -3.35 -46.45
CA THR A 237 17.55 -4.09 -47.27
C THR A 237 17.76 -3.82 -48.77
N ASN A 238 17.93 -2.55 -49.15
CA ASN A 238 18.16 -2.10 -50.52
C ASN A 238 19.16 -0.92 -50.55
N ASP A 239 19.64 -0.52 -51.74
CA ASP A 239 20.59 0.60 -51.88
C ASP A 239 20.09 1.93 -51.29
N THR A 240 18.78 2.10 -51.15
CA THR A 240 18.12 3.30 -50.62
C THR A 240 17.49 3.13 -49.24
N LEU A 241 17.45 1.91 -48.69
CA LEU A 241 16.72 1.63 -47.44
C LEU A 241 17.54 0.73 -46.52
N SER A 242 17.69 1.17 -45.28
CA SER A 242 18.19 0.34 -44.18
C SER A 242 17.16 0.27 -43.08
N THR A 243 17.05 -0.89 -42.44
CA THR A 243 16.13 -1.12 -41.35
C THR A 243 16.89 -1.61 -40.11
N LEU A 244 16.34 -1.28 -38.94
CA LEU A 244 16.78 -1.86 -37.68
C LEU A 244 15.53 -2.25 -36.90
N PHE A 245 15.47 -3.52 -36.51
CA PHE A 245 14.38 -4.04 -35.70
C PHE A 245 14.86 -4.24 -34.27
N ILE A 246 14.16 -3.60 -33.33
CA ILE A 246 14.40 -3.72 -31.90
C ILE A 246 13.15 -4.37 -31.29
N PRO A 247 13.21 -5.67 -30.95
CA PRO A 247 12.14 -6.33 -30.22
C PRO A 247 12.18 -5.93 -28.73
N ASP A 248 11.04 -6.07 -28.06
CA ASP A 248 10.90 -6.05 -26.60
C ASP A 248 11.47 -4.78 -25.92
N LEU A 249 10.80 -3.66 -26.13
CA LEU A 249 11.21 -2.38 -25.55
C LEU A 249 10.94 -2.32 -24.04
N HIS A 250 11.99 -2.16 -23.21
CA HIS A 250 11.86 -2.06 -21.74
C HIS A 250 12.01 -0.65 -21.16
N SER A 251 12.79 0.21 -21.80
CA SER A 251 13.13 1.54 -21.26
C SER A 251 13.14 2.60 -22.35
N SER A 252 12.79 3.83 -21.99
CA SER A 252 12.88 4.98 -22.89
C SER A 252 14.33 5.24 -23.28
N PHE A 253 14.55 5.55 -24.55
CA PHE A 253 15.88 5.79 -25.08
C PHE A 253 15.88 6.86 -26.16
N THR A 254 17.08 7.35 -26.47
CA THR A 254 17.29 8.20 -27.64
C THR A 254 18.15 7.48 -28.64
N TYR A 255 17.93 7.74 -29.93
CA TYR A 255 18.76 7.16 -30.97
C TYR A 255 19.18 8.20 -31.99
N THR A 256 20.41 8.06 -32.49
CA THR A 256 21.00 8.97 -33.48
C THR A 256 21.75 8.16 -34.54
N LEU A 257 21.51 8.44 -35.81
CA LEU A 257 22.27 7.86 -36.91
C LEU A 257 23.61 8.58 -37.04
N ILE A 258 24.70 7.83 -36.97
CA ILE A 258 26.07 8.31 -37.19
C ILE A 258 26.64 7.63 -38.42
N VAL A 259 27.06 8.43 -39.39
CA VAL A 259 27.78 7.99 -40.57
C VAL A 259 29.24 8.40 -40.43
N HIS A 260 30.14 7.43 -40.39
CA HIS A 260 31.57 7.67 -40.32
C HIS A 260 32.17 7.82 -41.72
N ARG A 261 33.29 8.54 -41.81
CA ARG A 261 33.98 8.67 -43.09
C ARG A 261 34.48 7.29 -43.57
N PRO A 262 34.29 6.93 -44.85
CA PRO A 262 34.79 5.68 -45.39
C PRO A 262 36.31 5.70 -45.60
N HIS A 263 36.89 6.88 -45.89
CA HIS A 263 38.33 7.03 -46.18
C HIS A 263 38.89 8.37 -45.66
N PRO A 264 40.21 8.47 -45.39
CA PRO A 264 40.82 9.66 -44.79
C PRO A 264 40.83 10.90 -45.71
N PHE A 265 40.67 10.72 -47.02
CA PHE A 265 40.56 11.81 -48.00
C PHE A 265 39.16 12.45 -48.09
N MET A 266 38.22 12.10 -47.20
CA MET A 266 36.97 12.85 -47.08
C MET A 266 37.12 13.97 -46.03
N PRO A 267 36.56 15.16 -46.29
CA PRO A 267 36.74 16.34 -45.44
C PRO A 267 36.04 16.26 -44.07
N TRP A 268 35.08 15.36 -43.89
CA TRP A 268 34.35 15.17 -42.63
C TRP A 268 34.81 13.90 -41.91
N LYS A 269 34.78 13.89 -40.56
CA LYS A 269 35.09 12.70 -39.75
C LYS A 269 33.87 11.81 -39.56
N GLN A 270 32.76 12.44 -39.17
CA GLN A 270 31.45 11.82 -38.99
C GLN A 270 30.34 12.84 -39.28
N LYS A 271 29.16 12.34 -39.63
CA LYS A 271 27.94 13.12 -39.77
C LYS A 271 26.81 12.43 -39.01
N SER A 272 26.03 13.22 -38.29
CA SER A 272 24.98 12.73 -37.40
C SER A 272 23.62 13.23 -37.85
N SER A 273 22.57 12.42 -37.68
CA SER A 273 21.18 12.88 -37.78
C SER A 273 20.78 13.74 -36.58
N GLN A 274 19.53 14.23 -36.60
CA GLN A 274 18.87 14.66 -35.37
C GLN A 274 18.75 13.47 -34.41
N THR A 275 18.73 13.75 -33.12
CA THR A 275 18.46 12.76 -32.07
C THR A 275 16.96 12.62 -31.92
N TYR A 276 16.47 11.39 -31.97
CA TYR A 276 15.06 11.07 -31.81
C TYR A 276 14.84 10.37 -30.46
N THR A 277 13.70 10.63 -29.83
CA THR A 277 13.33 10.08 -28.53
C THR A 277 12.23 9.04 -28.68
N VAL A 278 12.47 7.86 -28.13
CA VAL A 278 11.49 6.79 -28.00
C VAL A 278 11.09 6.74 -26.53
N ASN A 279 9.85 7.13 -26.23
CA ASN A 279 9.29 7.02 -24.89
C ASN A 279 8.58 5.68 -24.76
N VAL A 280 9.04 4.85 -23.82
CA VAL A 280 8.41 3.57 -23.51
C VAL A 280 7.52 3.75 -22.28
N MET A 281 6.20 3.64 -22.48
CA MET A 281 5.24 3.70 -21.40
C MET A 281 5.14 2.33 -20.73
N LYS A 282 5.48 2.30 -19.44
CA LYS A 282 5.30 1.13 -18.60
C LYS A 282 3.84 0.97 -18.23
N ARG A 283 3.39 -0.27 -18.13
CA ARG A 283 2.04 -0.55 -17.59
C ARG A 283 2.07 -0.39 -16.06
N PRO A 284 1.03 0.18 -15.45
CA PRO A 284 0.89 0.15 -14.00
C PRO A 284 0.90 -1.30 -13.51
N VAL A 285 1.77 -1.62 -12.56
CA VAL A 285 1.82 -2.91 -11.87
C VAL A 285 1.50 -2.66 -10.41
N LEU A 286 0.60 -3.47 -9.84
CA LEU A 286 0.27 -3.45 -8.42
C LEU A 286 1.43 -4.07 -7.62
N GLU A 287 2.20 -3.23 -6.93
CA GLU A 287 3.34 -3.65 -6.10
C GLU A 287 2.88 -4.22 -4.76
N TRP A 288 1.88 -3.58 -4.16
CA TRP A 288 1.34 -3.94 -2.86
C TRP A 288 -0.11 -3.50 -2.75
N LEU A 289 -0.90 -4.31 -2.05
CA LEU A 289 -2.30 -4.06 -1.73
C LEU A 289 -2.63 -4.70 -0.38
N GLU A 290 -3.34 -3.94 0.43
CA GLU A 290 -3.82 -4.33 1.75
C GLU A 290 -5.27 -3.90 1.93
N PHE A 291 -6.02 -4.80 2.54
CA PHE A 291 -7.41 -4.61 2.91
C PHE A 291 -7.51 -4.61 4.42
N GLN A 292 -8.07 -3.55 4.98
CA GLN A 292 -8.32 -3.41 6.40
C GLN A 292 -9.83 -3.41 6.62
N VAL A 293 -10.33 -4.47 7.23
CA VAL A 293 -11.74 -4.63 7.59
C VAL A 293 -11.92 -4.04 8.98
N MET A 294 -12.77 -3.02 9.07
CA MET A 294 -13.17 -2.39 10.34
C MET A 294 -14.59 -2.84 10.68
N PRO A 295 -14.75 -3.77 11.64
CA PRO A 295 -16.07 -4.20 12.10
C PRO A 295 -16.90 -3.05 12.70
N PRO A 296 -18.24 -3.16 12.73
CA PRO A 296 -19.08 -2.21 13.44
C PRO A 296 -18.71 -2.12 14.93
N ALA A 297 -18.80 -0.91 15.49
CA ALA A 297 -18.36 -0.64 16.86
C ALA A 297 -19.06 -1.48 17.94
N TYR A 298 -20.32 -1.91 17.72
CA TYR A 298 -21.09 -2.70 18.68
C TYR A 298 -20.53 -4.13 18.88
N THR A 299 -19.77 -4.64 17.90
CA THR A 299 -19.22 -6.01 17.94
C THR A 299 -18.04 -6.16 18.90
N GLY A 300 -17.35 -5.05 19.21
CA GLY A 300 -16.12 -5.05 20.01
C GLY A 300 -14.94 -5.81 19.37
N LEU A 301 -15.05 -6.19 18.10
CA LEU A 301 -14.00 -6.91 17.38
C LEU A 301 -12.85 -5.98 16.99
N GLU A 302 -11.63 -6.51 17.01
CA GLU A 302 -10.46 -5.83 16.44
C GLU A 302 -10.55 -5.80 14.91
N GLN A 303 -9.85 -4.83 14.31
CA GLN A 303 -9.73 -4.76 12.87
C GLN A 303 -8.94 -5.95 12.30
N GLU A 304 -9.39 -6.48 11.17
CA GLU A 304 -8.70 -7.56 10.46
C GLU A 304 -7.96 -7.00 9.25
N ILE A 305 -6.75 -7.51 9.00
CA ILE A 305 -5.90 -7.09 7.88
C ILE A 305 -5.70 -8.28 6.94
N TYR A 306 -6.06 -8.10 5.68
CA TYR A 306 -5.85 -9.06 4.60
C TYR A 306 -4.83 -8.49 3.62
N THR A 307 -3.83 -9.29 3.27
CA THR A 307 -2.81 -8.90 2.28
C THR A 307 -3.23 -9.31 0.88
N GLY A 308 -2.64 -8.70 -0.15
CA GLY A 308 -2.98 -8.95 -1.55
C GLY A 308 -2.87 -10.40 -2.03
N GLY A 309 -2.25 -11.31 -1.26
CA GLY A 309 -2.20 -12.75 -1.58
C GLY A 309 -3.46 -13.55 -1.21
N THR A 310 -4.42 -12.95 -0.50
CA THR A 310 -5.63 -13.64 -0.07
C THR A 310 -6.69 -13.64 -1.17
N ASP A 311 -7.25 -14.78 -1.57
CA ASP A 311 -8.32 -14.84 -2.58
C ASP A 311 -9.69 -14.43 -2.02
N ARG A 312 -9.94 -14.68 -0.74
CA ARG A 312 -11.26 -14.47 -0.10
C ARG A 312 -11.16 -13.63 1.17
N ILE A 313 -11.98 -12.59 1.25
CA ILE A 313 -12.08 -11.67 2.38
C ILE A 313 -13.44 -11.87 3.04
N HIS A 314 -13.43 -12.20 4.33
CA HIS A 314 -14.63 -12.38 5.13
C HIS A 314 -14.97 -11.08 5.85
N ILE A 315 -16.23 -10.62 5.73
CA ILE A 315 -16.64 -9.32 6.23
C ILE A 315 -18.01 -9.44 6.90
N LEU A 316 -18.14 -8.99 8.16
CA LEU A 316 -19.45 -8.86 8.79
C LEU A 316 -20.23 -7.73 8.14
N GLN A 317 -21.52 -7.94 7.86
CA GLN A 317 -22.39 -6.92 7.29
C GLN A 317 -22.32 -5.63 8.12
N GLY A 318 -22.16 -4.49 7.44
CA GLY A 318 -22.03 -3.19 8.11
C GLY A 318 -20.59 -2.73 8.37
N SER A 319 -19.61 -3.62 8.24
CA SER A 319 -18.19 -3.28 8.32
C SER A 319 -17.74 -2.35 7.19
N ILE A 320 -16.69 -1.58 7.44
CA ILE A 320 -16.04 -0.72 6.44
C ILE A 320 -14.78 -1.43 5.94
N LEU A 321 -14.66 -1.60 4.64
CA LEU A 321 -13.47 -2.14 3.98
C LEU A 321 -12.61 -0.98 3.49
N ASN A 322 -11.50 -0.72 4.19
CA ASN A 322 -10.48 0.20 3.72
C ASN A 322 -9.49 -0.55 2.84
N MET A 323 -9.14 0.05 1.71
CA MET A 323 -8.20 -0.51 0.74
C MET A 323 -7.06 0.47 0.60
N THR A 324 -5.84 -0.02 0.72
CA THR A 324 -4.64 0.78 0.50
C THR A 324 -3.66 0.01 -0.36
N GLY A 325 -3.02 0.69 -1.31
CA GLY A 325 -2.09 0.03 -2.21
C GLY A 325 -1.09 0.97 -2.85
N ARG A 326 -0.16 0.37 -3.60
CA ARG A 326 0.91 1.06 -4.31
C ARG A 326 1.09 0.48 -5.72
N LEU A 327 1.25 1.38 -6.68
CA LEU A 327 1.49 1.06 -8.09
C LEU A 327 2.91 1.47 -8.50
N SER A 328 3.48 0.77 -9.49
CA SER A 328 4.81 1.03 -10.04
C SER A 328 4.95 2.40 -10.71
N CYS A 329 3.86 2.96 -11.21
CA CYS A 329 3.79 4.32 -11.77
C CYS A 329 2.65 5.12 -11.12
N PRO A 330 2.68 6.47 -11.20
CA PRO A 330 1.63 7.30 -10.65
C PRO A 330 0.28 7.07 -11.36
N PRO A 331 -0.76 6.59 -10.67
CA PRO A 331 -2.05 6.36 -11.32
C PRO A 331 -2.77 7.68 -11.64
N GLY A 332 -3.38 7.73 -12.81
CA GLY A 332 -4.36 8.75 -13.17
C GLY A 332 -5.76 8.40 -12.64
N GLU A 333 -6.14 7.12 -12.70
CA GLU A 333 -7.43 6.62 -12.23
C GLU A 333 -7.25 5.22 -11.62
N VAL A 334 -7.70 5.02 -10.38
CA VAL A 334 -7.81 3.67 -9.77
C VAL A 334 -9.23 3.49 -9.29
N THR A 335 -9.85 2.39 -9.69
CA THR A 335 -11.25 2.15 -9.38
C THR A 335 -11.44 0.74 -8.85
N ALA A 336 -12.37 0.62 -7.91
CA ALA A 336 -12.76 -0.65 -7.33
C ALA A 336 -14.25 -0.86 -7.56
N ARG A 337 -14.59 -2.04 -8.09
CA ARG A 337 -15.96 -2.41 -8.46
C ARG A 337 -16.39 -3.67 -7.73
N LEU A 338 -17.52 -3.61 -7.05
CA LEU A 338 -18.17 -4.75 -6.39
C LEU A 338 -19.60 -4.89 -6.92
N GLY A 339 -19.81 -5.82 -7.86
CA GLY A 339 -21.08 -5.94 -8.60
C GLY A 339 -21.39 -4.66 -9.39
N GLU A 340 -22.51 -4.01 -9.05
CA GLU A 340 -22.97 -2.73 -9.62
C GLU A 340 -22.41 -1.49 -8.88
N HIS A 341 -21.81 -1.66 -7.70
CA HIS A 341 -21.22 -0.54 -6.97
C HIS A 341 -19.81 -0.24 -7.49
N TYR A 342 -19.58 1.01 -7.87
CA TYR A 342 -18.32 1.51 -8.39
C TYR A 342 -17.80 2.62 -7.49
N ILE A 343 -16.53 2.53 -7.07
CA ILE A 343 -15.87 3.59 -6.31
C ILE A 343 -14.58 3.98 -7.01
N GLN A 344 -14.36 5.27 -7.12
CA GLN A 344 -13.07 5.82 -7.49
C GLN A 344 -12.22 5.97 -6.23
N LEU A 345 -10.99 5.47 -6.28
CA LEU A 345 -10.04 5.52 -5.17
C LEU A 345 -9.22 6.81 -5.27
N ASP A 346 -8.90 7.38 -4.11
CA ASP A 346 -8.05 8.55 -4.02
C ASP A 346 -6.62 8.16 -4.32
N THR A 347 -5.98 8.87 -5.26
CA THR A 347 -4.61 8.62 -5.68
C THR A 347 -3.69 9.75 -5.25
N ARG A 348 -2.52 9.41 -4.72
CA ARG A 348 -1.44 10.35 -4.38
C ARG A 348 -0.08 9.75 -4.68
N ASN A 349 0.68 10.38 -5.57
CA ASN A 349 1.97 9.88 -6.05
C ASN A 349 1.81 8.46 -6.61
N HIS A 350 2.39 7.46 -5.95
CA HIS A 350 2.30 6.03 -6.33
C HIS A 350 1.28 5.25 -5.48
N HIS A 351 0.63 5.91 -4.53
CA HIS A 351 -0.28 5.27 -3.58
C HIS A 351 -1.74 5.55 -3.94
N PHE A 352 -2.60 4.59 -3.61
CA PHE A 352 -4.04 4.78 -3.66
C PHE A 352 -4.69 4.31 -2.37
N GLN A 353 -5.82 4.93 -2.03
CA GLN A 353 -6.62 4.56 -0.87
C GLN A 353 -8.11 4.76 -1.14
N GLY A 354 -8.95 4.00 -0.46
CA GLY A 354 -10.39 4.27 -0.45
C GLY A 354 -11.12 3.34 0.49
N ALA A 355 -12.39 3.68 0.76
CA ALA A 355 -13.24 2.92 1.64
C ALA A 355 -14.49 2.47 0.88
N LEU A 356 -14.87 1.21 1.06
CA LEU A 356 -16.11 0.64 0.56
C LEU A 356 -16.90 0.08 1.74
N LYS A 357 -18.21 0.24 1.72
CA LYS A 357 -19.11 -0.51 2.61
C LYS A 357 -19.82 -1.58 1.77
N PRO A 358 -19.37 -2.85 1.82
CA PRO A 358 -19.99 -3.91 1.04
C PRO A 358 -21.45 -4.10 1.47
N GLY A 359 -22.37 -4.13 0.51
CA GLY A 359 -23.80 -4.43 0.77
C GLY A 359 -24.18 -5.87 0.47
N GLN A 360 -23.36 -6.59 -0.32
CA GLN A 360 -23.62 -7.96 -0.75
C GLN A 360 -22.30 -8.68 -1.05
N SER A 361 -22.31 -10.01 -0.94
CA SER A 361 -21.20 -10.88 -1.37
C SER A 361 -20.97 -10.77 -2.89
N GLY A 362 -19.72 -10.84 -3.32
CA GLY A 362 -19.38 -10.75 -4.74
C GLY A 362 -17.89 -10.62 -5.02
N THR A 363 -17.54 -10.50 -6.30
CA THR A 363 -16.16 -10.29 -6.74
C THR A 363 -15.84 -8.80 -6.78
N LEU A 364 -14.88 -8.38 -5.97
CA LEU A 364 -14.25 -7.07 -6.04
C LEU A 364 -13.20 -7.09 -7.14
N ILE A 365 -13.31 -6.17 -8.10
CA ILE A 365 -12.35 -6.00 -9.18
C ILE A 365 -11.68 -4.63 -9.04
N ILE A 366 -10.36 -4.63 -8.96
CA ILE A 366 -9.55 -3.41 -8.90
C ILE A 366 -8.90 -3.20 -10.27
N THR A 367 -9.16 -2.04 -10.85
CA THR A 367 -8.56 -1.62 -12.13
C THR A 367 -7.81 -0.31 -11.93
N ALA A 368 -6.70 -0.14 -12.65
CA ALA A 368 -5.86 1.04 -12.57
C ALA A 368 -5.43 1.49 -13.97
N LYS A 369 -5.34 2.80 -14.16
CA LYS A 369 -4.80 3.45 -15.34
C LYS A 369 -3.77 4.50 -14.92
N ASP A 370 -2.69 4.61 -15.68
CA ASP A 370 -1.71 5.70 -15.55
C ASP A 370 -2.35 7.04 -15.96
N THR A 371 -1.70 8.15 -15.61
CA THR A 371 -1.93 9.52 -16.09
C THR A 371 -2.07 9.63 -17.62
N ASN A 372 -1.42 8.76 -18.37
CA ASN A 372 -1.51 8.71 -19.84
C ASN A 372 -2.66 7.81 -20.37
N GLY A 373 -3.47 7.23 -19.48
CA GLY A 373 -4.62 6.39 -19.83
C GLY A 373 -4.29 4.92 -20.11
N THR A 374 -3.02 4.49 -19.94
CA THR A 374 -2.61 3.09 -20.09
C THR A 374 -3.15 2.26 -18.94
N ALA A 375 -3.94 1.23 -19.25
CA ALA A 375 -4.49 0.31 -18.25
C ALA A 375 -3.44 -0.70 -17.75
N MET A 376 -3.64 -1.15 -16.51
CA MET A 376 -2.96 -2.32 -15.95
C MET A 376 -3.22 -3.56 -16.82
N GLU A 377 -2.24 -4.46 -16.90
CA GLU A 377 -2.31 -5.63 -17.78
C GLU A 377 -3.35 -6.67 -17.34
N ASN A 378 -3.43 -6.92 -16.03
CA ASN A 378 -4.38 -7.87 -15.45
C ASN A 378 -5.14 -7.22 -14.31
N ASP A 379 -6.47 -7.20 -14.42
CA ASP A 379 -7.35 -6.78 -13.32
C ASP A 379 -7.19 -7.71 -12.13
N VAL A 380 -7.08 -7.13 -10.93
CA VAL A 380 -6.95 -7.92 -9.70
C VAL A 380 -8.34 -8.19 -9.13
N ARG A 381 -8.61 -9.45 -8.79
CA ARG A 381 -9.93 -9.92 -8.36
C ARG A 381 -9.86 -10.54 -6.98
N TYR A 382 -10.80 -10.17 -6.12
CA TYR A 382 -10.95 -10.70 -4.76
C TYR A 382 -12.39 -11.11 -4.50
N HIS A 383 -12.61 -12.19 -3.77
CA HIS A 383 -13.95 -12.65 -3.39
C HIS A 383 -14.32 -12.10 -2.01
N ILE A 384 -15.32 -11.23 -1.97
CA ILE A 384 -15.88 -10.73 -0.71
C ILE A 384 -17.04 -11.65 -0.29
N SER A 385 -16.93 -12.22 0.90
CA SER A 385 -17.97 -13.01 1.55
C SER A 385 -18.55 -12.22 2.72
N LEU A 386 -19.77 -11.71 2.55
CA LEU A 386 -20.53 -11.12 3.65
C LEU A 386 -21.22 -12.20 4.47
N PHE A 387 -21.15 -12.06 5.79
CA PHE A 387 -21.98 -12.79 6.74
C PHE A 387 -22.80 -11.81 7.57
N GLU A 388 -24.02 -12.21 7.92
CA GLU A 388 -24.96 -11.40 8.70
C GLU A 388 -24.81 -11.68 10.18
N ASP A 389 -25.26 -10.73 10.99
CA ASP A 389 -25.34 -10.82 12.44
C ASP A 389 -26.45 -11.80 12.85
N GLU A 390 -26.17 -12.71 13.79
CA GLU A 390 -27.17 -13.66 14.26
C GLU A 390 -28.13 -13.00 15.27
N LYS A 391 -29.36 -13.51 15.36
CA LYS A 391 -30.33 -12.97 16.33
C LYS A 391 -30.10 -13.58 17.72
N PRO A 392 -30.40 -12.85 18.80
CA PRO A 392 -30.21 -13.36 20.15
C PRO A 392 -31.10 -14.59 20.39
N VAL A 393 -30.56 -15.56 21.11
CA VAL A 393 -31.26 -16.76 21.55
C VAL A 393 -31.88 -16.50 22.92
N LEU A 394 -33.19 -16.74 23.02
CA LEU A 394 -33.92 -16.69 24.28
C LEU A 394 -34.63 -18.01 24.54
N LYS A 395 -34.43 -18.60 25.72
CA LYS A 395 -35.13 -19.80 26.17
C LYS A 395 -35.49 -19.69 27.64
N VAL A 396 -36.78 -19.79 27.94
CA VAL A 396 -37.29 -19.80 29.32
C VAL A 396 -37.18 -21.22 29.87
N LEU A 397 -36.52 -21.36 31.02
CA LEU A 397 -36.35 -22.64 31.73
C LEU A 397 -37.42 -22.80 32.82
N ALA A 398 -37.78 -21.71 33.50
CA ALA A 398 -38.88 -21.60 34.45
C ALA A 398 -39.49 -20.20 34.41
N PRO A 399 -40.79 -20.00 34.68
CA PRO A 399 -41.80 -20.97 35.14
C PRO A 399 -42.46 -21.79 34.00
N GLU A 400 -43.40 -22.68 34.37
CA GLU A 400 -44.28 -23.39 33.43
C GLU A 400 -45.35 -22.46 32.83
N ASP A 401 -46.10 -22.96 31.83
CA ASP A 401 -47.01 -22.16 31.00
C ASP A 401 -48.21 -21.55 31.75
N ASP A 402 -48.71 -22.24 32.77
CA ASP A 402 -49.81 -21.79 33.63
C ASP A 402 -49.38 -21.86 35.10
N LEU A 403 -49.23 -20.70 35.73
CA LEU A 403 -48.80 -20.55 37.11
C LEU A 403 -49.98 -20.11 37.97
N LEU A 404 -50.29 -20.89 39.01
CA LEU A 404 -51.21 -20.43 40.05
C LEU A 404 -50.45 -19.49 41.01
N LEU A 405 -50.90 -18.24 41.12
CA LEU A 405 -50.29 -17.26 42.00
C LEU A 405 -50.67 -17.51 43.47
N ASN A 406 -49.68 -17.36 44.34
CA ASN A 406 -49.85 -17.32 45.79
C ASN A 406 -49.98 -15.87 46.26
N GLU A 407 -50.41 -15.63 47.50
CA GLU A 407 -50.62 -14.27 48.05
C GLU A 407 -49.36 -13.40 48.06
N ASN A 408 -48.19 -14.03 48.07
CA ASN A 408 -46.91 -13.32 47.98
C ASN A 408 -46.65 -12.66 46.62
N MET A 409 -47.48 -12.95 45.59
CA MET A 409 -47.42 -12.30 44.27
C MET A 409 -46.03 -12.38 43.61
N ASN A 410 -45.34 -13.50 43.81
CA ASN A 410 -43.97 -13.72 43.36
C ASN A 410 -43.92 -14.74 42.25
N ILE A 411 -43.25 -14.40 41.14
CA ILE A 411 -42.96 -15.32 40.05
C ILE A 411 -41.45 -15.54 40.00
N PRO A 412 -40.94 -16.71 40.44
CA PRO A 412 -39.56 -17.08 40.17
C PRO A 412 -39.41 -17.35 38.67
N TRP A 413 -38.32 -16.86 38.10
CA TRP A 413 -38.01 -17.04 36.69
C TRP A 413 -36.55 -17.44 36.49
N GLU A 414 -36.31 -18.23 35.45
CA GLU A 414 -34.99 -18.60 34.99
C GLU A 414 -35.00 -18.64 33.46
N VAL A 415 -34.11 -17.85 32.87
CA VAL A 415 -34.06 -17.65 31.42
C VAL A 415 -32.62 -17.76 30.94
N PHE A 416 -32.42 -18.59 29.91
CA PHE A 416 -31.20 -18.63 29.14
C PHE A 416 -31.26 -17.57 28.04
N ILE A 417 -30.26 -16.69 28.02
CA ILE A 417 -30.09 -15.66 27.01
C ILE A 417 -28.67 -15.75 26.44
N GLY A 418 -28.54 -15.62 25.13
CA GLY A 418 -27.24 -15.67 24.48
C GLY A 418 -27.23 -14.95 23.14
N ASP A 419 -26.11 -14.30 22.85
CA ASP A 419 -25.88 -13.54 21.62
C ASP A 419 -24.38 -13.61 21.26
N ASP A 420 -24.03 -13.53 19.98
CA ASP A 420 -22.65 -13.61 19.51
C ASP A 420 -21.87 -12.29 19.70
N PHE A 421 -22.54 -11.14 19.69
CA PHE A 421 -21.93 -9.82 19.88
C PHE A 421 -22.35 -9.11 21.16
N GLY A 422 -23.52 -9.42 21.71
CA GLY A 422 -23.95 -9.01 23.04
C GLY A 422 -25.41 -8.55 23.12
N ILE A 423 -25.90 -8.47 24.36
CA ILE A 423 -27.29 -8.12 24.67
C ILE A 423 -27.35 -6.67 25.15
N ALA A 424 -28.23 -5.84 24.56
CA ALA A 424 -28.44 -4.47 25.01
C ALA A 424 -29.44 -4.38 26.17
N SER A 425 -30.53 -5.16 26.12
CA SER A 425 -31.55 -5.13 27.16
C SER A 425 -32.27 -6.46 27.32
N PHE A 426 -32.64 -6.74 28.57
CA PHE A 426 -33.49 -7.86 28.96
C PHE A 426 -34.63 -7.32 29.83
N SER A 427 -35.86 -7.66 29.47
CA SER A 427 -37.06 -7.12 30.13
C SER A 427 -38.19 -8.15 30.16
N LEU A 428 -39.06 -7.99 31.14
CA LEU A 428 -40.32 -8.70 31.28
C LEU A 428 -41.45 -7.78 30.81
N GLU A 429 -42.12 -8.17 29.73
CA GLU A 429 -43.34 -7.52 29.27
C GLU A 429 -44.53 -8.17 29.97
N THR A 430 -45.39 -7.38 30.61
CA THR A 430 -46.56 -7.87 31.36
C THR A 430 -47.84 -7.20 30.89
N ARG A 431 -48.95 -7.92 31.05
CA ARG A 431 -50.30 -7.44 30.75
C ARG A 431 -51.30 -8.09 31.71
N ALA A 432 -52.09 -7.27 32.39
CA ALA A 432 -53.18 -7.77 33.24
C ALA A 432 -54.41 -8.13 32.39
N ILE A 433 -54.99 -9.29 32.68
CA ILE A 433 -56.29 -9.75 32.18
C ILE A 433 -57.26 -9.69 33.36
N LYS A 434 -58.13 -8.69 33.36
CA LYS A 434 -59.15 -8.54 34.40
C LYS A 434 -60.41 -9.31 34.02
N SER A 435 -60.94 -10.12 34.94
CA SER A 435 -62.13 -10.97 34.65
C SER A 435 -63.39 -10.16 34.32
N PHE A 436 -63.43 -8.88 34.67
CA PHE A 436 -64.58 -7.98 34.48
C PHE A 436 -64.45 -7.02 33.29
N GLN A 437 -63.37 -7.12 32.48
CA GLN A 437 -63.19 -6.30 31.27
C GLN A 437 -63.71 -7.02 30.02
N VAL A 438 -64.49 -6.31 29.20
CA VAL A 438 -65.09 -6.82 27.94
C VAL A 438 -64.03 -6.95 26.83
N GLU A 439 -62.97 -6.15 26.90
CA GLU A 439 -61.82 -6.22 26.00
C GLU A 439 -60.52 -6.29 26.83
N PRO A 440 -59.61 -7.23 26.53
CA PRO A 440 -58.31 -7.30 27.19
C PRO A 440 -57.52 -6.01 26.95
N ASP A 441 -56.72 -5.58 27.93
CA ASP A 441 -55.75 -4.52 27.69
C ASP A 441 -54.85 -4.90 26.49
N THR A 442 -54.51 -3.94 25.64
CA THR A 442 -53.64 -4.20 24.47
C THR A 442 -52.21 -3.71 24.71
N VAL A 443 -51.99 -2.99 25.80
CA VAL A 443 -50.70 -2.41 26.14
C VAL A 443 -49.90 -3.39 27.00
N TRP A 444 -48.66 -3.64 26.59
CA TRP A 444 -47.68 -4.38 27.38
C TRP A 444 -46.83 -3.39 28.18
N THR A 445 -46.66 -3.65 29.47
CA THR A 445 -45.79 -2.87 30.36
C THR A 445 -44.42 -3.53 30.46
N ASP A 446 -43.36 -2.77 30.17
CA ASP A 446 -41.97 -3.22 30.25
C ASP A 446 -41.39 -3.09 31.65
N HIS A 447 -40.87 -4.19 32.19
CA HIS A 447 -40.13 -4.23 33.44
C HIS A 447 -38.68 -4.66 33.17
N PRO A 448 -37.67 -3.79 33.31
CA PRO A 448 -36.28 -4.16 33.07
C PRO A 448 -35.81 -5.21 34.08
N LEU A 449 -35.13 -6.24 33.58
CA LEU A 449 -34.54 -7.30 34.40
C LEU A 449 -33.02 -7.16 34.41
N SER A 450 -32.40 -7.59 35.52
CA SER A 450 -30.94 -7.57 35.66
C SER A 450 -30.31 -8.72 34.85
N PHE A 451 -29.20 -8.42 34.18
CA PHE A 451 -28.34 -9.37 33.49
C PHE A 451 -26.90 -8.86 33.50
N ASP A 452 -25.92 -9.74 33.29
CA ASP A 452 -24.51 -9.37 33.18
C ASP A 452 -24.18 -8.99 31.73
N SER A 453 -24.00 -7.70 31.44
CA SER A 453 -23.66 -7.22 30.10
C SER A 453 -22.27 -7.64 29.62
N GLY A 454 -21.40 -8.13 30.51
CA GLY A 454 -20.07 -8.64 30.15
C GLY A 454 -20.08 -10.06 29.59
N GLN A 455 -21.18 -10.80 29.76
CA GLN A 455 -21.31 -12.18 29.30
C GLN A 455 -22.19 -12.29 28.05
N LYS A 456 -21.61 -12.86 26.99
CA LYS A 456 -22.29 -13.14 25.73
C LYS A 456 -23.39 -14.22 25.85
N VAL A 457 -23.18 -15.19 26.74
CA VAL A 457 -24.12 -16.29 27.00
C VAL A 457 -24.24 -16.47 28.50
N GLN A 458 -25.47 -16.46 29.02
CA GLN A 458 -25.72 -16.61 30.45
C GLN A 458 -27.10 -17.22 30.74
N ILE A 459 -27.21 -17.83 31.93
CA ILE A 459 -28.50 -18.16 32.54
C ILE A 459 -28.72 -17.12 33.63
N THR A 460 -29.78 -16.33 33.49
CA THR A 460 -30.21 -15.35 34.48
C THR A 460 -31.44 -15.86 35.21
N ASN A 461 -31.51 -15.61 36.51
CA ASN A 461 -32.64 -15.98 37.34
C ASN A 461 -32.99 -14.86 38.32
N GLY A 462 -34.20 -14.93 38.85
CA GLY A 462 -34.68 -13.96 39.81
C GLY A 462 -36.10 -14.24 40.26
N VAL A 463 -36.60 -13.34 41.10
CA VAL A 463 -38.00 -13.32 41.53
C VAL A 463 -38.58 -12.00 41.09
N TRP A 464 -39.63 -12.06 40.28
CA TRP A 464 -40.40 -10.89 39.93
C TRP A 464 -41.57 -10.73 40.91
N HIS A 465 -41.64 -9.56 41.54
CA HIS A 465 -42.70 -9.18 42.46
C HIS A 465 -43.77 -8.43 41.67
N ILE A 466 -44.97 -9.02 41.54
CA ILE A 466 -46.09 -8.38 40.85
C ILE A 466 -46.54 -7.17 41.67
N GLN A 467 -46.45 -5.99 41.08
CA GLN A 467 -46.90 -4.74 41.73
C GLN A 467 -48.37 -4.44 41.40
N GLU A 468 -48.92 -5.03 40.33
CA GLU A 468 -50.34 -4.91 40.03
C GLU A 468 -51.21 -5.58 41.11
N ARG A 469 -52.27 -4.88 41.52
CA ARG A 469 -53.30 -5.45 42.39
C ARG A 469 -54.21 -6.34 41.56
N LEU A 470 -54.01 -7.66 41.65
CA LEU A 470 -54.87 -8.67 41.03
C LEU A 470 -56.02 -9.04 41.98
N SER A 471 -57.24 -9.16 41.43
CA SER A 471 -58.41 -9.64 42.16
C SER A 471 -58.59 -11.15 41.98
N PRO A 472 -59.32 -11.85 42.87
CA PRO A 472 -59.66 -13.26 42.68
C PRO A 472 -60.27 -13.54 41.30
N GLY A 473 -59.62 -14.43 40.53
CA GLY A 473 -60.00 -14.78 39.16
C GLY A 473 -59.28 -14.00 38.05
N ASP A 474 -58.59 -12.90 38.38
CA ASP A 474 -57.76 -12.17 37.41
C ASP A 474 -56.54 -13.02 37.01
N ALA A 475 -56.04 -12.78 35.81
CA ALA A 475 -54.82 -13.39 35.31
C ALA A 475 -53.85 -12.31 34.84
N LEU A 476 -52.57 -12.66 34.82
CA LEU A 476 -51.51 -11.83 34.29
C LEU A 476 -50.79 -12.61 33.20
N GLU A 477 -50.78 -12.07 32.00
CA GLU A 477 -49.91 -12.57 30.94
C GLU A 477 -48.56 -11.89 31.02
N PHE A 478 -47.50 -12.66 30.85
CA PHE A 478 -46.14 -12.12 30.80
C PHE A 478 -45.30 -12.84 29.75
N ARG A 479 -44.29 -12.14 29.23
CA ARG A 479 -43.30 -12.70 28.31
C ARG A 479 -41.97 -11.99 28.50
N PHE A 480 -40.90 -12.68 28.17
CA PHE A 480 -39.56 -12.14 28.22
C PHE A 480 -39.18 -11.55 26.87
N LYS A 481 -38.49 -10.42 26.89
CA LYS A 481 -37.98 -9.71 25.72
C LYS A 481 -36.47 -9.51 25.87
N VAL A 482 -35.72 -9.95 24.87
CA VAL A 482 -34.29 -9.68 24.71
C VAL A 482 -34.08 -8.85 23.46
N THR A 483 -33.19 -7.87 23.56
CA THR A 483 -32.79 -6.99 22.47
C THR A 483 -31.28 -7.05 22.35
N ASP A 484 -30.77 -7.30 21.14
CA ASP A 484 -29.33 -7.27 20.85
C ASP A 484 -28.76 -5.85 20.94
N ASN A 485 -27.45 -5.72 20.81
CA ASN A 485 -26.74 -4.44 20.79
C ASN A 485 -26.49 -3.87 19.38
N ASN A 486 -27.12 -4.44 18.34
CA ASN A 486 -26.92 -4.03 16.97
C ASN A 486 -27.60 -2.68 16.68
N ASN A 487 -26.80 -1.63 16.57
CA ASN A 487 -27.27 -0.28 16.28
C ASN A 487 -27.24 0.08 14.78
N LEU A 488 -26.79 -0.82 13.91
CA LEU A 488 -26.54 -0.53 12.49
C LEU A 488 -27.78 -0.73 11.63
N THR A 489 -28.45 -1.89 11.76
CA THR A 489 -29.75 -2.17 11.12
C THR A 489 -30.93 -1.89 12.04
N GLY A 490 -30.64 -1.51 13.29
CA GLY A 490 -31.60 -1.48 14.39
C GLY A 490 -31.59 -2.82 15.13
N PRO A 491 -31.82 -2.82 16.45
CA PRO A 491 -31.55 -3.99 17.24
C PRO A 491 -32.62 -5.07 17.03
N ALA A 492 -32.22 -6.32 16.89
CA ALA A 492 -33.15 -7.43 16.79
C ALA A 492 -33.81 -7.67 18.16
N ILE A 493 -35.14 -7.75 18.13
CA ILE A 493 -35.96 -7.99 19.32
C ILE A 493 -36.51 -9.40 19.23
N ILE A 494 -36.19 -10.22 20.22
CA ILE A 494 -36.72 -11.57 20.38
C ILE A 494 -37.60 -11.62 21.62
N ARG A 495 -38.77 -12.26 21.46
CA ARG A 495 -39.76 -12.42 22.52
C ARG A 495 -40.00 -13.89 22.79
N SER A 496 -40.19 -14.24 24.05
CA SER A 496 -40.64 -15.58 24.44
C SER A 496 -42.08 -15.82 24.03
N ARG A 497 -42.53 -17.07 24.17
CA ARG A 497 -43.95 -17.38 24.30
C ARG A 497 -44.58 -16.62 25.48
N VAL A 498 -45.90 -16.45 25.44
CA VAL A 498 -46.66 -15.83 26.52
C VAL A 498 -46.95 -16.88 27.59
N PHE A 499 -46.71 -16.53 28.84
CA PHE A 499 -47.02 -17.31 30.02
C PHE A 499 -48.18 -16.65 30.76
N THR A 500 -48.99 -17.45 31.45
CA THR A 500 -50.15 -16.95 32.20
C THR A 500 -49.98 -17.26 33.68
N ALA A 501 -50.14 -16.25 34.53
CA ALA A 501 -50.15 -16.38 35.97
C ALA A 501 -51.55 -16.00 36.49
N ARG A 502 -52.30 -16.97 37.01
CA ARG A 502 -53.69 -16.79 37.45
C ARG A 502 -53.78 -16.67 38.96
N PHE A 503 -54.51 -15.67 39.44
CA PHE A 503 -54.85 -15.57 40.85
C PHE A 503 -56.09 -16.44 41.14
N PRO A 504 -56.06 -17.33 42.16
CA PRO A 504 -57.16 -18.24 42.46
C PRO A 504 -58.50 -17.52 42.59
N SER A 505 -59.56 -18.14 42.08
CA SER A 505 -60.92 -17.60 42.24
C SER A 505 -61.41 -17.75 43.69
N LEU A 506 -62.36 -16.90 44.10
CA LEU A 506 -63.01 -17.04 45.41
C LEU A 506 -63.61 -18.44 45.59
N THR A 507 -64.27 -18.99 44.58
CA THR A 507 -64.80 -20.36 44.59
C THR A 507 -63.72 -21.41 44.82
N GLU A 508 -62.56 -21.28 44.20
CA GLU A 508 -61.45 -22.23 44.41
C GLU A 508 -60.88 -22.11 45.82
N LEU A 509 -60.69 -20.89 46.33
CA LEU A 509 -60.28 -20.62 47.71
C LEU A 509 -61.27 -21.23 48.70
N PHE A 510 -62.57 -20.92 48.59
CA PHE A 510 -63.62 -21.46 49.45
C PHE A 510 -63.78 -22.99 49.32
N SER A 511 -63.58 -23.56 48.13
CA SER A 511 -63.67 -25.01 47.94
C SER A 511 -62.52 -25.77 48.61
N ARG A 512 -61.33 -25.17 48.71
CA ARG A 512 -60.21 -25.75 49.46
C ARG A 512 -60.50 -25.73 50.96
N THR A 513 -60.93 -24.59 51.48
CA THR A 513 -61.32 -24.43 52.89
C THR A 513 -62.50 -25.33 53.25
N GLY A 514 -63.50 -25.44 52.37
CA GLY A 514 -64.68 -26.29 52.58
C GLY A 514 -64.36 -27.79 52.65
N ARG A 515 -63.41 -28.30 51.84
CA ARG A 515 -62.96 -29.69 51.93
C ARG A 515 -62.20 -29.95 53.24
N GLN A 516 -61.30 -29.06 53.62
CA GLN A 516 -60.57 -29.18 54.90
C GLN A 516 -61.54 -29.19 56.09
N HIS A 517 -62.58 -28.34 56.09
CA HIS A 517 -63.61 -28.35 57.13
C HIS A 517 -64.43 -29.65 57.17
N ALA A 518 -64.74 -30.24 56.01
CA ALA A 518 -65.45 -31.52 55.94
C ALA A 518 -64.60 -32.66 56.55
N ASP A 519 -63.30 -32.70 56.23
CA ASP A 519 -62.37 -33.71 56.75
C ASP A 519 -62.22 -33.59 58.29
N THR A 520 -62.08 -32.36 58.82
CA THR A 520 -62.02 -32.13 60.28
C THR A 520 -63.33 -32.51 60.96
N HIS A 521 -64.48 -32.25 60.34
CA HIS A 521 -65.80 -32.60 60.88
C HIS A 521 -66.02 -34.12 60.95
N GLU A 522 -65.65 -34.86 59.90
CA GLU A 522 -65.73 -36.32 59.86
C GLU A 522 -64.84 -36.97 60.92
N ASN A 523 -63.64 -36.41 61.14
CA ASN A 523 -62.74 -36.86 62.21
C ASN A 523 -63.31 -36.60 63.61
N LEU A 524 -63.99 -35.46 63.83
CA LEU A 524 -64.66 -35.17 65.10
C LEU A 524 -65.87 -36.09 65.35
N GLN A 525 -66.67 -36.39 64.33
CA GLN A 525 -67.76 -37.37 64.44
C GLN A 525 -67.24 -38.77 64.79
N SER A 526 -66.17 -39.21 64.11
CA SER A 526 -65.53 -40.49 64.39
C SER A 526 -64.98 -40.55 65.83
N LEU A 527 -64.44 -39.43 66.34
CA LEU A 527 -63.97 -39.32 67.71
C LEU A 527 -65.12 -39.39 68.73
N GLN A 528 -66.27 -38.77 68.43
CA GLN A 528 -67.48 -38.83 69.24
C GLN A 528 -68.00 -40.28 69.35
N ASP A 529 -68.12 -40.99 68.22
CA ASP A 529 -68.56 -42.38 68.17
C ASP A 529 -67.62 -43.30 68.97
N LEU A 530 -66.30 -43.09 68.84
CA LEU A 530 -65.29 -43.85 69.56
C LEU A 530 -65.34 -43.59 71.07
N SER A 531 -65.58 -42.33 71.47
CA SER A 531 -65.78 -41.94 72.87
C SER A 531 -67.04 -42.54 73.47
N GLU A 532 -68.17 -42.54 72.75
CA GLU A 532 -69.41 -43.15 73.23
C GLU A 532 -69.25 -44.68 73.36
N SER A 533 -68.59 -45.33 72.40
CA SER A 533 -68.24 -46.75 72.50
C SER A 533 -67.37 -47.06 73.72
N LEU A 534 -66.38 -46.20 74.03
CA LEU A 534 -65.54 -46.34 75.21
C LEU A 534 -66.37 -46.22 76.50
N ARG A 535 -67.29 -45.25 76.56
CA ARG A 535 -68.22 -45.06 77.69
C ARG A 535 -69.11 -46.28 77.93
N GLU A 536 -69.73 -46.80 76.89
CA GLU A 536 -70.60 -47.98 76.97
C GLU A 536 -69.84 -49.22 77.44
N LYS A 537 -68.64 -49.45 76.90
CA LYS A 537 -67.78 -50.58 77.27
C LYS A 537 -67.21 -50.45 78.68
N ALA A 538 -66.88 -49.23 79.12
CA ALA A 538 -66.49 -48.97 80.51
C ALA A 538 -67.66 -49.26 81.47
N GLU A 539 -68.89 -48.87 81.11
CA GLU A 539 -70.09 -49.18 81.88
C GLU A 539 -70.39 -50.68 81.92
N SER A 540 -70.26 -51.39 80.78
CA SER A 540 -70.47 -52.84 80.73
C SER A 540 -69.45 -53.58 81.60
N LEU A 541 -68.17 -53.18 81.50
CA LEU A 541 -67.11 -53.74 82.33
C LEU A 541 -67.39 -53.55 83.82
N ARG A 542 -67.83 -52.37 84.24
CA ARG A 542 -68.20 -52.13 85.65
C ARG A 542 -69.35 -53.03 86.10
N LYS A 543 -70.40 -53.18 85.27
CA LYS A 543 -71.54 -54.07 85.56
C LYS A 543 -71.09 -55.52 85.74
N ASP A 544 -70.13 -55.97 84.95
CA ASP A 544 -69.61 -57.34 85.02
C ASP A 544 -68.74 -57.56 86.26
N ILE A 545 -67.88 -56.60 86.61
CA ILE A 545 -67.09 -56.61 87.86
C ILE A 545 -68.02 -56.66 89.09
N LEU A 546 -69.10 -55.86 89.11
CA LEU A 546 -70.08 -55.86 90.20
C LEU A 546 -70.86 -57.18 90.34
N LYS A 547 -71.16 -57.85 89.23
CA LYS A 547 -71.90 -59.13 89.26
C LYS A 547 -71.06 -60.31 89.72
N LYS A 548 -69.80 -60.37 89.30
CA LYS A 548 -68.93 -61.53 89.54
C LYS A 548 -68.02 -61.39 90.76
N GLY A 549 -67.75 -60.16 91.21
CA GLY A 549 -66.90 -59.87 92.39
C GLY A 549 -65.43 -60.26 92.24
N LYS A 550 -64.99 -60.70 91.05
CA LYS A 550 -63.60 -61.02 90.68
C LYS A 550 -63.38 -60.75 89.19
N ALA A 551 -62.16 -60.37 88.82
CA ALA A 551 -61.74 -60.25 87.42
C ALA A 551 -61.16 -61.59 86.94
N ASP A 552 -61.70 -62.14 85.86
CA ASP A 552 -61.20 -63.34 85.17
C ASP A 552 -60.65 -62.94 83.78
N TRP A 553 -60.27 -63.93 82.96
CA TRP A 553 -59.71 -63.72 81.63
C TRP A 553 -60.59 -62.84 80.72
N SER A 554 -61.92 -62.96 80.83
CA SER A 554 -62.87 -62.17 80.03
C SER A 554 -62.78 -60.66 80.32
N GLU A 555 -62.57 -60.27 81.57
CA GLU A 555 -62.45 -58.86 81.96
C GLU A 555 -61.08 -58.27 81.57
N GLN A 556 -60.04 -59.10 81.55
CA GLN A 556 -58.71 -58.71 81.02
C GLN A 556 -58.78 -58.41 79.52
N GLU A 557 -59.48 -59.23 78.74
CA GLU A 557 -59.67 -59.00 77.30
C GLU A 557 -60.54 -57.76 77.03
N ALA A 558 -61.60 -57.56 77.82
CA ALA A 558 -62.42 -56.35 77.74
C ALA A 558 -61.61 -55.07 78.04
N MET A 559 -60.70 -55.12 79.01
CA MET A 559 -59.80 -54.00 79.32
C MET A 559 -58.73 -53.76 78.27
N LYS A 560 -58.22 -54.82 77.65
CA LYS A 560 -57.31 -54.69 76.51
C LYS A 560 -58.01 -53.99 75.34
N ASN A 561 -59.26 -54.36 75.05
CA ASN A 561 -60.07 -53.68 74.02
C ASN A 561 -60.33 -52.20 74.34
N LEU A 562 -60.56 -51.86 75.63
CA LEU A 562 -60.70 -50.47 76.06
C LEU A 562 -59.39 -49.68 75.91
N ALA A 563 -58.24 -50.29 76.21
CA ALA A 563 -56.93 -49.67 76.00
C ALA A 563 -56.62 -49.47 74.50
N GLU A 564 -56.96 -50.42 73.64
CA GLU A 564 -56.83 -50.27 72.18
C GLU A 564 -57.71 -49.13 71.65
N GLN A 565 -58.95 -49.02 72.12
CA GLN A 565 -59.83 -47.88 71.79
C GLN A 565 -59.30 -46.55 72.31
N GLN A 566 -58.73 -46.53 73.51
CA GLN A 566 -58.08 -45.36 74.08
C GLN A 566 -56.91 -44.88 73.21
N ASP A 567 -56.05 -45.79 72.73
CA ASP A 567 -54.94 -45.45 71.85
C ASP A 567 -55.45 -44.85 70.52
N MET A 568 -56.54 -45.38 69.98
CA MET A 568 -57.21 -44.82 68.79
C MET A 568 -57.77 -43.41 69.04
N ILE A 569 -58.39 -43.16 70.19
CA ILE A 569 -58.87 -41.81 70.59
C ILE A 569 -57.68 -40.85 70.70
N LYS A 570 -56.58 -41.29 71.31
CA LYS A 570 -55.38 -40.47 71.51
C LYS A 570 -54.73 -40.08 70.18
N GLU A 571 -54.60 -41.03 69.25
CA GLU A 571 -54.06 -40.74 67.92
C GLU A 571 -55.00 -39.81 67.12
N SER A 572 -56.31 -40.00 67.26
CA SER A 572 -57.31 -39.12 66.62
C SER A 572 -57.30 -37.71 67.19
N LEU A 573 -57.15 -37.53 68.52
CA LEU A 573 -56.97 -36.21 69.13
C LEU A 573 -55.71 -35.51 68.63
N LYS A 574 -54.62 -36.27 68.48
CA LYS A 574 -53.36 -35.74 67.97
C LYS A 574 -53.47 -35.29 66.51
N SER A 575 -54.10 -36.10 65.65
CA SER A 575 -54.29 -35.73 64.24
C SER A 575 -55.22 -34.52 64.07
N ILE A 576 -56.30 -34.43 64.87
CA ILE A 576 -57.19 -33.27 64.89
C ILE A 576 -56.44 -32.03 65.35
N LYS A 577 -55.63 -32.12 66.41
CA LYS A 577 -54.81 -31.00 66.90
C LYS A 577 -53.83 -30.49 65.83
N GLU A 578 -53.08 -31.39 65.19
CA GLU A 578 -52.13 -31.02 64.13
C GLU A 578 -52.85 -30.38 62.92
N ALA A 579 -54.04 -30.87 62.57
CA ALA A 579 -54.87 -30.29 61.53
C ALA A 579 -55.37 -28.88 61.89
N LEU A 580 -55.86 -28.68 63.12
CA LEU A 580 -56.29 -27.38 63.63
C LEU A 580 -55.14 -26.38 63.72
N GLU A 581 -53.95 -26.80 64.17
CA GLU A 581 -52.74 -25.97 64.24
C GLU A 581 -52.30 -25.49 62.85
N LYS A 582 -52.23 -26.42 61.89
CA LYS A 582 -51.88 -26.10 60.51
C LYS A 582 -52.91 -25.17 59.88
N GLN A 583 -54.20 -25.43 60.12
CA GLN A 583 -55.28 -24.60 59.58
C GLN A 583 -55.27 -23.19 60.19
N LEU A 584 -55.06 -23.05 61.49
CA LEU A 584 -54.96 -21.74 62.15
C LEU A 584 -53.77 -20.95 61.60
N ALA A 585 -52.62 -21.58 61.38
CA ALA A 585 -51.46 -20.95 60.77
C ALA A 585 -51.78 -20.46 59.34
N GLU A 586 -52.34 -21.33 58.50
CA GLU A 586 -52.76 -20.99 57.12
C GLU A 586 -53.79 -19.85 57.09
N MET A 587 -54.80 -19.88 57.95
CA MET A 587 -55.84 -18.84 58.02
C MET A 587 -55.30 -17.51 58.56
N SER A 588 -54.36 -17.54 59.51
CA SER A 588 -53.76 -16.33 60.08
C SER A 588 -52.86 -15.58 59.10
N GLU A 589 -52.19 -16.30 58.18
CA GLU A 589 -51.38 -15.69 57.12
C GLU A 589 -52.26 -15.00 56.08
N GLN A 590 -53.46 -15.54 55.80
CA GLN A 590 -54.25 -15.16 54.63
C GLN A 590 -55.05 -13.85 54.75
N SER A 591 -55.11 -13.17 55.91
CA SER A 591 -55.83 -11.88 56.10
C SER A 591 -57.29 -11.80 55.61
N LEU A 592 -57.90 -12.92 55.18
CA LEU A 592 -59.22 -13.01 54.55
C LEU A 592 -60.34 -13.37 55.55
N PHE A 593 -59.98 -13.79 56.75
CA PHE A 593 -60.90 -14.28 57.78
C PHE A 593 -61.08 -13.24 58.90
N SER A 594 -62.26 -13.21 59.53
CA SER A 594 -62.50 -12.30 60.66
C SER A 594 -61.77 -12.78 61.93
N ASP A 595 -61.40 -11.83 62.80
CA ASP A 595 -60.80 -12.13 64.10
C ASP A 595 -61.66 -13.12 64.91
N GLU A 596 -62.99 -13.00 64.84
CA GLU A 596 -63.93 -13.91 65.50
C GLU A 596 -63.81 -15.37 65.03
N VAL A 597 -63.52 -15.60 63.74
CA VAL A 597 -63.32 -16.96 63.21
C VAL A 597 -61.98 -17.54 63.68
N LEU A 598 -60.93 -16.72 63.70
CA LEU A 598 -59.61 -17.12 64.21
C LEU A 598 -59.67 -17.46 65.71
N ASP A 599 -60.35 -16.63 66.49
CA ASP A 599 -60.55 -16.83 67.93
C ASP A 599 -61.34 -18.12 68.22
N ASN A 600 -62.41 -18.38 67.48
CA ASN A 600 -63.19 -19.62 67.62
C ASN A 600 -62.35 -20.86 67.30
N MET A 601 -61.48 -20.79 66.30
CA MET A 601 -60.61 -21.90 65.91
C MET A 601 -59.50 -22.16 66.92
N ALA A 602 -58.91 -21.09 67.47
CA ALA A 602 -57.95 -21.18 68.57
C ALA A 602 -58.60 -21.75 69.84
N TYR A 603 -59.85 -21.39 70.12
CA TYR A 603 -60.62 -21.96 71.23
C TYR A 603 -60.87 -23.46 71.05
N MET A 604 -61.22 -23.91 69.84
CA MET A 604 -61.35 -25.35 69.53
C MET A 604 -60.04 -26.11 69.72
N GLN A 605 -58.90 -25.53 69.31
CA GLN A 605 -57.59 -26.13 69.54
C GLN A 605 -57.31 -26.34 71.03
N GLU A 606 -57.61 -25.35 71.86
CA GLU A 606 -57.39 -25.46 73.32
C GLU A 606 -58.30 -26.52 73.94
N LEU A 607 -59.56 -26.63 73.49
CA LEU A 607 -60.46 -27.70 73.92
C LEU A 607 -59.91 -29.10 73.60
N VAL A 608 -59.41 -29.33 72.38
CA VAL A 608 -58.81 -30.62 71.98
C VAL A 608 -57.57 -30.94 72.81
N LYS A 609 -56.75 -29.92 73.11
CA LYS A 609 -55.56 -30.04 73.96
C LYS A 609 -55.90 -30.33 75.42
N ASP A 610 -57.01 -29.82 75.92
CA ASP A 610 -57.53 -30.15 77.25
C ASP A 610 -58.08 -31.58 77.29
N LEU A 611 -58.76 -32.01 76.24
CA LEU A 611 -59.22 -33.40 76.08
C LEU A 611 -58.05 -34.39 76.05
N GLU A 612 -56.94 -34.09 75.37
CA GLU A 612 -55.70 -34.89 75.37
C GLU A 612 -55.15 -35.15 76.79
N LYS A 613 -55.39 -34.21 77.72
CA LYS A 613 -54.95 -34.28 79.13
C LYS A 613 -55.99 -34.87 80.07
N SER A 614 -57.11 -35.38 79.54
CA SER A 614 -58.19 -35.91 80.36
C SER A 614 -57.72 -37.02 81.31
N GLU A 615 -58.25 -36.98 82.53
CA GLU A 615 -57.99 -37.95 83.61
C GLU A 615 -58.30 -39.40 83.18
N ILE A 616 -59.23 -39.59 82.22
CA ILE A 616 -59.63 -40.90 81.70
C ILE A 616 -58.43 -41.74 81.20
N PHE A 617 -57.47 -41.11 80.51
CA PHE A 617 -56.28 -41.78 79.98
C PHE A 617 -55.40 -42.34 81.10
N ARG A 618 -55.33 -41.61 82.22
CA ARG A 618 -54.56 -42.01 83.40
C ARG A 618 -55.28 -43.10 84.19
N GLU A 619 -56.60 -43.01 84.31
CA GLU A 619 -57.40 -44.00 85.05
C GLU A 619 -57.47 -45.36 84.33
N LEU A 620 -57.57 -45.38 82.99
CA LEU A 620 -57.46 -46.61 82.20
C LEU A 620 -56.12 -47.30 82.43
N GLN A 621 -55.01 -46.55 82.36
CA GLN A 621 -53.67 -47.08 82.55
C GLN A 621 -53.48 -47.64 83.97
N LYS A 622 -53.92 -46.91 85.01
CA LYS A 622 -53.89 -47.38 86.40
C LYS A 622 -54.68 -48.69 86.58
N MET A 623 -55.86 -48.79 85.97
CA MET A 623 -56.70 -49.98 86.06
C MET A 623 -56.05 -51.17 85.33
N GLN A 624 -55.45 -50.95 84.16
CA GLN A 624 -54.71 -51.97 83.41
C GLN A 624 -53.50 -52.51 84.19
N GLU A 625 -52.70 -51.64 84.81
CA GLU A 625 -51.55 -52.04 85.63
C GLU A 625 -51.97 -52.83 86.87
N ARG A 626 -53.08 -52.43 87.51
CA ARG A 626 -53.65 -53.13 88.68
C ARG A 626 -54.16 -54.51 88.33
N LEU A 627 -54.84 -54.67 87.18
CA LEU A 627 -55.32 -55.97 86.68
C LEU A 627 -54.19 -56.97 86.46
N LYS A 628 -53.01 -56.49 86.06
CA LYS A 628 -51.84 -57.32 85.80
C LYS A 628 -51.11 -57.76 87.08
N ASN A 629 -51.09 -56.93 88.11
CA ASN A 629 -50.22 -57.10 89.28
C ASN A 629 -50.93 -57.67 90.52
N ASN A 630 -52.21 -57.31 90.79
CA ASN A 630 -53.00 -57.90 91.89
C ASN A 630 -54.50 -57.50 91.80
N PRO A 631 -55.40 -58.40 91.34
CA PRO A 631 -56.83 -58.10 91.19
C PRO A 631 -57.58 -58.21 92.53
N ASP A 632 -57.51 -57.17 93.36
CA ASP A 632 -58.36 -57.03 94.55
C ASP A 632 -59.75 -56.50 94.17
N ALA A 633 -60.81 -57.12 94.70
CA ALA A 633 -62.20 -56.85 94.31
C ALA A 633 -62.66 -55.45 94.69
N GLU A 634 -62.35 -54.97 95.90
CA GLU A 634 -62.75 -53.63 96.35
C GLU A 634 -62.01 -52.51 95.58
N ALA A 635 -60.74 -52.73 95.24
CA ALA A 635 -59.97 -51.79 94.45
C ALA A 635 -60.48 -51.71 93.00
N MET A 636 -60.86 -52.85 92.40
CA MET A 636 -61.43 -52.90 91.05
C MET A 636 -62.79 -52.23 90.94
N GLU A 637 -63.64 -52.36 91.97
CA GLU A 637 -64.93 -51.68 92.00
C GLU A 637 -64.76 -50.16 92.04
N ARG A 638 -63.84 -49.64 92.86
CA ARG A 638 -63.55 -48.19 92.92
C ARG A 638 -62.98 -47.68 91.60
N MET A 639 -61.98 -48.36 91.05
CA MET A 639 -61.35 -47.95 89.79
C MET A 639 -62.30 -48.01 88.60
N SER A 640 -63.16 -49.03 88.52
CA SER A 640 -64.17 -49.12 87.45
C SER A 640 -65.26 -48.05 87.57
N ARG A 641 -65.60 -47.62 88.79
CA ARG A 641 -66.50 -46.48 89.02
C ARG A 641 -65.86 -45.16 88.60
N ASP A 642 -64.61 -44.93 88.98
CA ASP A 642 -63.87 -43.73 88.61
C ASP A 642 -63.68 -43.68 87.09
N LEU A 643 -63.28 -44.80 86.47
CA LEU A 643 -63.18 -44.93 85.02
C LEU A 643 -64.49 -44.63 84.29
N GLN A 644 -65.62 -45.18 84.74
CA GLN A 644 -66.93 -44.88 84.12
C GLN A 644 -67.25 -43.39 84.22
N LYS A 645 -66.99 -42.77 85.38
CA LYS A 645 -67.28 -41.35 85.61
C LYS A 645 -66.41 -40.45 84.72
N GLU A 646 -65.13 -40.78 84.58
CA GLU A 646 -64.23 -40.06 83.67
C GLU A 646 -64.59 -40.29 82.20
N ALA A 647 -65.02 -41.51 81.82
CA ALA A 647 -65.55 -41.81 80.48
C ALA A 647 -66.84 -41.02 80.15
N GLU A 648 -67.73 -40.87 81.12
CA GLU A 648 -68.93 -40.05 80.96
C GLU A 648 -68.60 -38.56 80.85
N THR A 649 -67.60 -38.09 81.59
CA THR A 649 -67.17 -36.68 81.57
C THR A 649 -66.48 -36.35 80.24
N PHE A 650 -65.59 -37.24 79.77
CA PHE A 650 -64.92 -37.11 78.48
C PHE A 650 -65.92 -37.11 77.31
N SER A 651 -66.89 -38.02 77.33
CA SER A 651 -67.94 -38.09 76.31
C SER A 651 -68.91 -36.91 76.31
N LYS A 652 -69.01 -36.15 77.41
CA LYS A 652 -69.83 -34.93 77.49
C LYS A 652 -69.08 -33.67 77.03
N ALA A 653 -67.75 -33.73 77.04
CA ALA A 653 -66.88 -32.62 76.63
C ALA A 653 -66.62 -32.63 75.11
N LEU A 654 -66.74 -33.81 74.48
CA LEU A 654 -66.93 -34.01 73.04
C LEU A 654 -68.37 -33.72 72.65
#